data_AF-A0A2U8BQM0-F1
#
_entry.id   AF-A0A2U8BQM0-F1
#
_cell.length_a   1.000
_cell.length_b   1.000
_cell.length_c   1.000
_cell.angle_alpha   90.00
_cell.angle_beta   90.00
_cell.angle_gamma   90.00
#
_symmetry.space_group_name_H-M   'P 1'
#
loop_
_entity.id
_entity.type
_entity.pdbx_description
1 polymer ?
#
loop_
_entity_poly.entity_id
_entity_poly.type
_entity_poly.pdbx_seq_one_letter_code
_entity_poly.pdbx_strand_id
1 'polypeptide(L)'
;MSINKEEVETFLDSNPDFAKQYFAKKLEDRVFCPKMNGEQSSEDSVGFEGLDPVETENLFELIQDMQESINMEKVVFKTLKRISALINATWCSLFMYRQRNGTPELASRLFNVHKDSTLEECLVTSDCEIVFPLDTGVLGHVAQTKKTINIQNTLECQQFSTFVDELTGSTTKNILATPIMNGKDVVAVIMAVNKIKGPFFTSTDENLFLKYLNFASLNLKIYHLSYLHNCETRKGQVLMWSANKVFEELTDIERQFHKSFYTVRAYLNCDRYSVGLLDMSKQKEFFDLWPVLMGEVPPYSGPRTPDGREIAFYKVVDYILHGKEEIKIIPNPKEDHWALSSGLPTYVAETGFICNIMNIAADEMFTFQKGPVDESGWTIKNVLSMPIVNKKEEIVGVATFYNRKDGKPFDEQDETLMESLTQFLGWSVLNTDAYDKMNKLENRKDIAQDMVLYHVRCDQEELQELLPTRERFGKEVNECKEDELMDLLKEILPDPEECEIYAFHFSDFEWTELDLVKCGIQMYYELGVVKKFQIPQEVLVRFVFSVSKGYRKITYHNWRHGFNVAQTMFTLLMTGKLKQYYTDLEAFAMVTAALCHDIDHRGTNNLYQMKSQNPLAKLHGSSILERHHLEFGKFLLSEESLNIYQNLNRRQYEHVNHLMDIAIIATDLALYFKKRTMFQKIVEESKTYNDQKKWVEYLSLETTKKEIIMAMMMTACDLSAIAKPWEIQSKVALLVAAEFWEQGDLEISVLEQQPIPMMDRRKAAELPKLQVGFIDFVCTFVYKEFSHFHPEILPMYERLLNNRKEWKALADASKAKMAALQEEQKKDKKADAPEAPIANGGPVTSSSTCCII
;
A
#
# COMPACT_ATOMS: atom_id res chain seq x y z
N MET A 1 56.33 -73.40 19.62
CA MET A 1 57.05 -74.04 18.49
C MET A 1 57.23 -72.97 17.43
N SER A 2 58.45 -72.47 17.22
CA SER A 2 58.73 -71.48 16.18
C SER A 2 58.93 -72.24 14.87
N ILE A 3 57.98 -72.14 13.95
CA ILE A 3 58.08 -72.70 12.60
C ILE A 3 59.12 -71.86 11.83
N ASN A 4 60.05 -72.52 11.13
CA ASN A 4 61.12 -71.84 10.40
C ASN A 4 60.58 -71.27 9.07
N LYS A 5 61.10 -70.12 8.62
CA LYS A 5 60.57 -69.40 7.44
C LYS A 5 60.63 -70.24 6.16
N GLU A 6 61.69 -71.04 6.00
CA GLU A 6 61.88 -71.93 4.85
C GLU A 6 60.83 -73.05 4.79
N GLU A 7 60.35 -73.54 5.93
CA GLU A 7 59.30 -74.58 5.99
C GLU A 7 57.95 -74.03 5.52
N VAL A 8 57.68 -72.74 5.81
CA VAL A 8 56.47 -72.06 5.36
C VAL A 8 56.51 -71.79 3.85
N GLU A 9 57.65 -71.34 3.32
CA GLU A 9 57.82 -71.14 1.87
C GLU A 9 57.67 -72.45 1.11
N THR A 10 58.31 -73.52 1.56
CA THR A 10 58.18 -74.85 0.94
C THR A 10 56.73 -75.37 0.99
N PHE A 11 56.00 -75.11 2.08
CA PHE A 11 54.59 -75.49 2.22
C PHE A 11 53.67 -74.68 1.29
N LEU A 12 53.90 -73.37 1.15
CA LEU A 12 53.11 -72.49 0.28
C LEU A 12 53.33 -72.82 -1.21
N ASP A 13 54.58 -73.09 -1.61
CA ASP A 13 54.90 -73.50 -2.98
C ASP A 13 54.28 -74.86 -3.33
N SER A 14 54.19 -75.75 -2.34
CA SER A 14 53.57 -77.09 -2.50
C SER A 14 52.04 -77.06 -2.46
N ASN A 15 51.42 -75.98 -1.99
CA ASN A 15 49.96 -75.86 -1.81
C ASN A 15 49.42 -74.51 -2.34
N PRO A 16 49.46 -74.27 -3.66
CA PRO A 16 49.00 -73.01 -4.26
C PRO A 16 47.51 -72.73 -4.03
N ASP A 17 46.68 -73.75 -3.86
CA ASP A 17 45.25 -73.58 -3.55
C ASP A 17 45.02 -73.08 -2.12
N PHE A 18 45.87 -73.47 -1.17
CA PHE A 18 45.85 -72.93 0.19
C PHE A 18 46.25 -71.46 0.18
N ALA A 19 47.28 -71.07 -0.59
CA ALA A 19 47.67 -69.68 -0.74
C ALA A 19 46.55 -68.83 -1.38
N LYS A 20 45.89 -69.33 -2.43
CA LYS A 20 44.74 -68.66 -3.05
C LYS A 20 43.55 -68.52 -2.09
N GLN A 21 43.17 -69.58 -1.39
CA GLN A 21 42.08 -69.51 -0.40
C GLN A 21 42.44 -68.62 0.78
N TYR A 22 43.70 -68.66 1.24
CA TYR A 22 44.19 -67.79 2.29
C TYR A 22 44.12 -66.33 1.86
N PHE A 23 44.68 -65.97 0.70
CA PHE A 23 44.62 -64.60 0.18
C PHE A 23 43.18 -64.15 -0.11
N ALA A 24 42.32 -64.99 -0.67
CA ALA A 24 40.90 -64.66 -0.87
C ALA A 24 40.22 -64.32 0.48
N LYS A 25 40.43 -65.15 1.49
CA LYS A 25 39.87 -64.94 2.84
C LYS A 25 40.50 -63.75 3.58
N LYS A 26 41.79 -63.48 3.36
CA LYS A 26 42.53 -62.37 3.99
C LYS A 26 42.30 -61.02 3.30
N LEU A 27 42.05 -61.00 1.99
CA LEU A 27 41.65 -59.80 1.24
C LEU A 27 40.19 -59.44 1.53
N GLU A 28 39.31 -60.43 1.74
CA GLU A 28 37.96 -60.19 2.29
C GLU A 28 38.02 -59.57 3.70
N ASP A 29 38.91 -60.06 4.57
CA ASP A 29 38.99 -59.60 5.97
C ASP A 29 39.91 -58.37 6.20
N ARG A 30 40.80 -58.02 5.26
CA ARG A 30 41.69 -56.85 5.39
C ARG A 30 41.96 -56.20 4.02
N VAL A 31 41.40 -54.99 3.88
CA VAL A 31 41.66 -53.96 2.85
C VAL A 31 40.74 -54.02 1.61
N PHE A 32 39.47 -53.70 1.84
CA PHE A 32 38.81 -52.63 1.08
C PHE A 32 38.50 -51.49 2.06
N CYS A 33 38.90 -50.28 1.71
CA CYS A 33 38.64 -49.06 2.47
C CYS A 33 37.12 -48.92 2.71
N PRO A 34 36.64 -48.54 3.91
CA PRO A 34 35.21 -48.45 4.25
C PRO A 34 34.48 -47.25 3.59
N LYS A 35 34.82 -46.91 2.35
CA LYS A 35 34.17 -45.88 1.52
C LYS A 35 33.51 -46.44 0.25
N MET A 36 33.62 -47.74 -0.02
CA MET A 36 33.02 -48.42 -1.19
C MET A 36 31.71 -49.14 -0.81
N ASN A 37 30.77 -48.46 -0.14
CA ASN A 37 29.38 -48.91 -0.04
C ASN A 37 28.47 -47.83 -0.65
N GLY A 38 28.33 -47.90 -1.96
CA GLY A 38 27.30 -47.22 -2.72
C GLY A 38 26.89 -48.15 -3.85
N GLU A 39 25.91 -49.01 -3.60
CA GLU A 39 25.20 -49.70 -4.67
C GLU A 39 24.50 -48.64 -5.53
N GLN A 40 24.98 -48.45 -6.75
CA GLN A 40 24.17 -48.01 -7.89
C GLN A 40 24.90 -48.37 -9.18
N SER A 41 24.37 -49.39 -9.86
CA SER A 41 24.65 -49.69 -11.26
C SER A 41 24.25 -48.48 -12.11
N SER A 42 25.22 -47.82 -12.73
CA SER A 42 24.98 -46.94 -13.87
C SER A 42 25.67 -47.56 -15.09
N GLU A 43 24.85 -47.96 -16.06
CA GLU A 43 25.28 -48.30 -17.42
C GLU A 43 25.81 -47.02 -18.07
N ASP A 44 27.12 -46.80 -18.00
CA ASP A 44 27.96 -46.03 -18.94
C ASP A 44 29.40 -45.98 -18.40
N SER A 45 30.02 -47.15 -18.18
CA SER A 45 31.44 -47.25 -17.89
C SER A 45 32.22 -47.48 -19.18
N VAL A 46 32.86 -46.43 -19.68
CA VAL A 46 33.90 -46.55 -20.72
C VAL A 46 35.03 -47.39 -20.13
N GLY A 47 35.28 -48.57 -20.71
CA GLY A 47 36.28 -49.52 -20.23
C GLY A 47 37.68 -48.89 -20.13
N PHE A 48 38.23 -48.89 -18.92
CA PHE A 48 39.63 -48.60 -18.62
C PHE A 48 40.47 -49.89 -18.65
N GLU A 49 40.21 -50.79 -19.60
CA GLU A 49 41.06 -51.97 -19.80
C GLU A 49 42.36 -51.55 -20.49
N GLY A 50 43.50 -51.74 -19.80
CA GLY A 50 44.85 -51.57 -20.36
C GLY A 50 45.72 -50.44 -19.80
N LEU A 51 45.40 -49.88 -18.62
CA LEU A 51 46.28 -48.90 -17.94
C LEU A 51 47.38 -49.61 -17.12
N ASP A 52 48.58 -49.02 -17.10
CA ASP A 52 49.70 -49.51 -16.28
C ASP A 52 49.34 -49.36 -14.77
N PRO A 53 49.82 -50.23 -13.84
CA PRO A 53 49.47 -50.13 -12.41
C PRO A 53 49.82 -48.75 -11.81
N VAL A 54 50.90 -48.15 -12.31
CA VAL A 54 51.36 -46.80 -11.94
C VAL A 54 50.39 -45.71 -12.43
N GLU A 55 49.78 -45.88 -13.60
CA GLU A 55 48.79 -44.93 -14.12
C GLU A 55 47.49 -44.97 -13.29
N THR A 56 47.13 -46.14 -12.79
CA THR A 56 45.93 -46.32 -11.95
C THR A 56 46.10 -45.67 -10.57
N GLU A 57 47.27 -45.81 -9.95
CA GLU A 57 47.60 -45.13 -8.68
C GLU A 57 47.61 -43.60 -8.86
N ASN A 58 48.17 -43.11 -9.96
CA ASN A 58 48.17 -41.70 -10.31
C ASN A 58 46.75 -41.15 -10.54
N LEU A 59 45.89 -41.86 -11.26
CA LEU A 59 44.48 -41.49 -11.45
C LEU A 59 43.74 -41.42 -10.11
N PHE A 60 44.01 -42.34 -9.19
CA PHE A 60 43.42 -42.35 -7.86
C PHE A 60 43.84 -41.12 -7.03
N GLU A 61 45.12 -40.74 -7.07
CA GLU A 61 45.62 -39.53 -6.41
C GLU A 61 44.93 -38.26 -6.94
N LEU A 62 44.73 -38.16 -8.27
CA LEU A 62 43.99 -37.05 -8.89
C LEU A 62 42.54 -36.98 -8.39
N ILE A 63 41.86 -38.13 -8.29
CA ILE A 63 40.48 -38.19 -7.81
C ILE A 63 40.41 -37.82 -6.32
N GLN A 64 41.39 -38.22 -5.52
CA GLN A 64 41.47 -37.84 -4.12
C GLN A 64 41.72 -36.31 -3.97
N ASP A 65 42.64 -35.76 -4.76
CA ASP A 65 42.87 -34.31 -4.84
C ASP A 65 41.60 -33.55 -5.24
N MET A 66 40.81 -34.08 -6.17
CA MET A 66 39.51 -33.52 -6.56
C MET A 66 38.49 -33.48 -5.42
N GLN A 67 38.49 -34.48 -4.54
CA GLN A 67 37.58 -34.55 -3.40
C GLN A 67 38.03 -33.66 -2.23
N GLU A 68 39.35 -33.52 -2.03
CA GLU A 68 39.91 -32.86 -0.86
C GLU A 68 40.16 -31.35 -1.06
N SER A 69 40.33 -30.88 -2.30
CA SER A 69 40.70 -29.49 -2.55
C SER A 69 39.53 -28.59 -2.95
N ILE A 70 39.36 -27.52 -2.17
CA ILE A 70 38.37 -26.45 -2.43
C ILE A 70 38.82 -25.55 -3.60
N ASN A 71 40.13 -25.53 -3.92
CA ASN A 71 40.69 -24.66 -4.95
C ASN A 71 40.74 -25.37 -6.32
N MET A 72 39.78 -25.02 -7.20
CA MET A 72 39.67 -25.52 -8.57
C MET A 72 40.97 -25.36 -9.37
N GLU A 73 41.65 -24.22 -9.23
CA GLU A 73 42.83 -23.90 -10.04
C GLU A 73 43.98 -24.84 -9.74
N LYS A 74 44.11 -25.27 -8.49
CA LYS A 74 45.12 -26.24 -8.06
C LYS A 74 44.89 -27.60 -8.69
N VAL A 75 43.64 -28.06 -8.75
CA VAL A 75 43.28 -29.35 -9.37
C VAL A 75 43.51 -29.31 -10.86
N VAL A 76 43.02 -28.25 -11.53
CA VAL A 76 43.18 -28.11 -12.97
C VAL A 76 44.65 -27.97 -13.34
N PHE A 77 45.45 -27.22 -12.56
CA PHE A 77 46.89 -27.15 -12.73
C PHE A 77 47.58 -28.53 -12.62
N LYS A 78 47.28 -29.31 -11.57
CA LYS A 78 47.82 -30.68 -11.41
C LYS A 78 47.45 -31.58 -12.59
N THR A 79 46.20 -31.49 -13.06
CA THR A 79 45.73 -32.24 -14.24
C THR A 79 46.44 -31.81 -15.51
N LEU A 80 46.59 -30.50 -15.77
CA LEU A 80 47.30 -29.97 -16.94
C LEU A 80 48.79 -30.34 -16.92
N LYS A 81 49.43 -30.29 -15.75
CA LYS A 81 50.81 -30.71 -15.54
C LYS A 81 51.00 -32.17 -15.94
N ARG A 82 50.09 -33.06 -15.53
CA ARG A 82 50.09 -34.48 -15.91
C ARG A 82 49.78 -34.70 -17.38
N ILE A 83 48.80 -33.99 -17.93
CA ILE A 83 48.48 -34.05 -19.37
C ILE A 83 49.70 -33.66 -20.20
N SER A 84 50.37 -32.55 -19.86
CA SER A 84 51.58 -32.11 -20.56
C SER A 84 52.66 -33.21 -20.55
N ALA A 85 52.71 -33.99 -19.47
CA ALA A 85 53.65 -35.09 -19.34
C ALA A 85 53.34 -36.31 -20.21
N LEU A 86 52.07 -36.68 -20.30
CA LEU A 86 51.59 -37.85 -21.04
C LEU A 86 51.68 -37.64 -22.55
N ILE A 87 51.22 -36.49 -23.06
CA ILE A 87 51.24 -36.18 -24.50
C ILE A 87 52.59 -35.63 -24.99
N ASN A 88 53.56 -35.47 -24.08
CA ASN A 88 54.86 -34.82 -24.33
C ASN A 88 54.71 -33.44 -25.00
N ALA A 89 53.79 -32.60 -24.51
CA ALA A 89 53.65 -31.22 -24.93
C ALA A 89 54.66 -30.32 -24.19
N THR A 90 55.01 -29.19 -24.80
CA THR A 90 55.98 -28.24 -24.22
C THR A 90 55.33 -27.44 -23.11
N TRP A 91 54.09 -26.98 -23.31
CA TRP A 91 53.25 -26.44 -22.25
C TRP A 91 51.76 -26.58 -22.58
N CYS A 92 50.94 -26.47 -21.54
CA CYS A 92 49.49 -26.39 -21.61
C CYS A 92 49.00 -25.04 -21.04
N SER A 93 47.81 -24.61 -21.45
CA SER A 93 47.20 -23.37 -20.99
C SER A 93 45.67 -23.50 -20.87
N LEU A 94 45.09 -22.73 -19.95
CA LEU A 94 43.66 -22.67 -19.66
C LEU A 94 43.15 -21.25 -19.92
N PHE A 95 42.12 -21.14 -20.75
CA PHE A 95 41.40 -19.90 -21.02
C PHE A 95 39.96 -20.04 -20.53
N MET A 96 39.51 -19.11 -19.70
CA MET A 96 38.16 -19.07 -19.14
C MET A 96 37.24 -18.25 -20.06
N TYR A 97 36.02 -18.71 -20.27
CA TYR A 97 35.01 -17.98 -21.03
C TYR A 97 34.30 -16.95 -20.13
N ARG A 98 34.13 -15.73 -20.63
CA ARG A 98 33.31 -14.68 -20.01
C ARG A 98 32.63 -13.82 -21.09
N GLN A 99 31.64 -13.02 -20.70
CA GLN A 99 30.87 -12.17 -21.61
C GLN A 99 30.76 -10.75 -21.03
N ARG A 100 30.84 -9.74 -21.92
CA ARG A 100 30.85 -8.30 -21.58
C ARG A 100 29.85 -7.54 -22.45
N ASN A 101 28.85 -6.88 -21.88
CA ASN A 101 27.81 -6.17 -22.64
C ASN A 101 27.24 -7.02 -23.80
N GLY A 102 27.07 -8.33 -23.56
CA GLY A 102 26.65 -9.29 -24.59
C GLY A 102 27.73 -9.79 -25.56
N THR A 103 28.97 -9.26 -25.53
CA THR A 103 30.09 -9.71 -26.37
C THR A 103 30.97 -10.73 -25.62
N PRO A 104 31.10 -11.97 -26.12
CA PRO A 104 31.87 -13.00 -25.45
C PRO A 104 33.38 -12.94 -25.72
N GLU A 105 34.18 -13.38 -24.75
CA GLU A 105 35.65 -13.36 -24.79
C GLU A 105 36.28 -14.49 -23.94
N LEU A 106 37.55 -14.79 -24.20
CA LEU A 106 38.34 -15.81 -23.51
C LEU A 106 39.53 -15.19 -22.80
N ALA A 107 39.64 -15.34 -21.48
CA ALA A 107 40.72 -14.78 -20.68
C ALA A 107 41.66 -15.88 -20.14
N SER A 108 42.97 -15.68 -20.24
CA SER A 108 43.96 -16.63 -19.73
C SER A 108 43.92 -16.72 -18.19
N ARG A 109 43.77 -17.92 -17.63
CA ARG A 109 43.84 -18.12 -16.16
C ARG A 109 45.06 -18.91 -15.71
N LEU A 110 45.42 -19.95 -16.45
CA LEU A 110 46.68 -20.68 -16.27
C LEU A 110 47.46 -20.62 -17.58
N PHE A 111 48.71 -20.19 -17.52
CA PHE A 111 49.56 -20.05 -18.70
C PHE A 111 50.92 -20.74 -18.49
N ASN A 112 51.50 -21.30 -19.55
CA ASN A 112 52.80 -21.99 -19.53
C ASN A 112 52.96 -23.17 -18.55
N VAL A 113 51.92 -23.99 -18.37
CA VAL A 113 51.97 -25.17 -17.47
C VAL A 113 52.78 -26.31 -18.10
N HIS A 114 53.88 -26.72 -17.45
CA HIS A 114 54.77 -27.79 -17.89
C HIS A 114 55.23 -28.70 -16.73
N LYS A 115 55.97 -29.79 -17.02
CA LYS A 115 56.34 -30.84 -16.05
C LYS A 115 57.01 -30.35 -14.76
N ASP A 116 57.78 -29.27 -14.83
CA ASP A 116 58.55 -28.76 -13.69
C ASP A 116 57.94 -27.49 -13.07
N SER A 117 56.85 -26.97 -13.65
CA SER A 117 56.20 -25.74 -13.20
C SER A 117 55.58 -25.85 -11.80
N THR A 118 55.53 -24.70 -11.13
CA THR A 118 54.76 -24.49 -9.88
C THR A 118 53.46 -23.72 -10.17
N LEU A 119 52.48 -23.81 -9.25
CA LEU A 119 51.19 -23.15 -9.44
C LEU A 119 51.33 -21.62 -9.44
N GLU A 120 52.17 -21.07 -8.57
CA GLU A 120 52.33 -19.62 -8.39
C GLU A 120 52.92 -18.95 -9.64
N GLU A 121 53.81 -19.62 -10.35
CA GLU A 121 54.41 -19.12 -11.60
C GLU A 121 53.44 -19.17 -12.79
N CYS A 122 52.54 -20.15 -12.81
CA CYS A 122 51.60 -20.37 -13.92
C CYS A 122 50.26 -19.64 -13.75
N LEU A 123 49.97 -19.10 -12.56
CA LEU A 123 48.71 -18.43 -12.28
C LEU A 123 48.75 -16.99 -12.79
N VAL A 124 47.83 -16.66 -13.71
CA VAL A 124 47.75 -15.31 -14.28
C VAL A 124 46.84 -14.43 -13.43
N THR A 125 47.35 -13.30 -12.94
CA THR A 125 46.57 -12.27 -12.25
C THR A 125 45.77 -11.43 -13.24
N SER A 126 44.67 -10.83 -12.78
CA SER A 126 43.74 -10.11 -13.66
C SER A 126 44.32 -8.88 -14.36
N ASP A 127 45.35 -8.25 -13.78
CA ASP A 127 46.05 -7.12 -14.39
C ASP A 127 46.94 -7.55 -15.59
N CYS A 128 47.26 -8.84 -15.71
CA CYS A 128 48.16 -9.41 -16.71
C CYS A 128 47.47 -10.45 -17.62
N GLU A 129 46.14 -10.49 -17.64
CA GLU A 129 45.37 -11.44 -18.44
C GLU A 129 45.51 -11.18 -19.95
N ILE A 130 45.72 -12.25 -20.72
CA ILE A 130 45.62 -12.24 -22.17
C ILE A 130 44.17 -12.54 -22.54
N VAL A 131 43.52 -11.63 -23.25
CA VAL A 131 42.12 -11.75 -23.66
C VAL A 131 42.02 -11.97 -25.17
N PHE A 132 41.23 -12.96 -25.57
CA PHE A 132 40.93 -13.27 -26.96
C PHE A 132 39.45 -13.05 -27.27
N PRO A 133 39.11 -12.27 -28.31
CA PRO A 133 37.75 -12.27 -28.84
C PRO A 133 37.48 -13.56 -29.62
N LEU A 134 36.21 -13.95 -29.74
CA LEU A 134 35.84 -15.23 -30.38
C LEU A 134 36.02 -15.26 -31.91
N ASP A 135 36.10 -14.11 -32.55
CA ASP A 135 36.31 -13.97 -33.99
C ASP A 135 37.79 -14.13 -34.40
N THR A 136 38.70 -14.14 -33.43
CA THR A 136 40.14 -14.11 -33.66
C THR A 136 40.85 -15.30 -33.01
N GLY A 137 41.79 -15.89 -33.74
CA GLY A 137 42.63 -16.94 -33.21
C GLY A 137 41.99 -18.33 -33.20
N VAL A 138 42.84 -19.34 -32.99
CA VAL A 138 42.42 -20.75 -32.89
C VAL A 138 41.48 -20.95 -31.69
N LEU A 139 41.72 -20.25 -30.58
CA LEU A 139 40.92 -20.35 -29.36
C LEU A 139 39.48 -19.87 -29.58
N GLY A 140 39.30 -18.75 -30.29
CA GLY A 140 37.98 -18.25 -30.67
C GLY A 140 37.22 -19.23 -31.57
N HIS A 141 37.91 -19.78 -32.58
CA HIS A 141 37.31 -20.78 -33.47
C HIS A 141 36.91 -22.07 -32.73
N VAL A 142 37.72 -22.54 -31.78
CA VAL A 142 37.40 -23.71 -30.94
C VAL A 142 36.15 -23.45 -30.10
N ALA A 143 36.05 -22.30 -29.45
CA ALA A 143 34.89 -21.96 -28.64
C ALA A 143 33.61 -21.77 -29.49
N GLN A 144 33.73 -21.24 -30.71
CA GLN A 144 32.58 -21.07 -31.62
C GLN A 144 32.12 -22.39 -32.24
N THR A 145 33.06 -23.25 -32.66
CA THR A 145 32.74 -24.56 -33.26
C THR A 145 32.38 -25.63 -32.25
N LYS A 146 32.76 -25.45 -30.98
CA LYS A 146 32.52 -26.39 -29.87
C LYS A 146 33.10 -27.78 -30.14
N LYS A 147 34.19 -27.85 -30.91
CA LYS A 147 34.88 -29.09 -31.29
C LYS A 147 36.37 -29.01 -30.98
N THR A 148 36.97 -30.16 -30.72
CA THR A 148 38.43 -30.30 -30.62
C THR A 148 39.08 -30.02 -31.97
N ILE A 149 40.19 -29.27 -31.95
CA ILE A 149 40.97 -28.93 -33.13
C ILE A 149 42.43 -29.33 -32.89
N ASN A 150 42.99 -30.06 -33.85
CA ASN A 150 44.39 -30.45 -33.88
C ASN A 150 45.06 -29.84 -35.13
N ILE A 151 45.93 -28.85 -34.93
CA ILE A 151 46.65 -28.15 -35.98
C ILE A 151 48.07 -28.70 -36.06
N GLN A 152 48.40 -29.29 -37.22
CA GLN A 152 49.70 -29.90 -37.48
C GLN A 152 50.78 -28.85 -37.78
N ASN A 153 50.44 -27.78 -38.50
CA ASN A 153 51.33 -26.66 -38.81
C ASN A 153 50.58 -25.33 -38.68
N THR A 154 51.03 -24.48 -37.78
CA THR A 154 50.41 -23.17 -37.50
C THR A 154 50.58 -22.16 -38.64
N LEU A 155 51.64 -22.27 -39.44
CA LEU A 155 51.90 -21.35 -40.57
C LEU A 155 50.90 -21.53 -41.72
N GLU A 156 50.27 -22.69 -41.83
CA GLU A 156 49.27 -23.00 -42.85
C GLU A 156 47.84 -22.67 -42.38
N CYS A 157 47.65 -22.34 -41.10
CA CYS A 157 46.35 -22.07 -40.52
C CYS A 157 45.99 -20.58 -40.62
N GLN A 158 44.97 -20.25 -41.40
CA GLN A 158 44.46 -18.86 -41.54
C GLN A 158 43.93 -18.26 -40.23
N GLN A 159 43.59 -19.11 -39.25
CA GLN A 159 43.00 -18.71 -37.98
C GLN A 159 44.05 -18.54 -36.87
N PHE A 160 45.34 -18.73 -37.15
CA PHE A 160 46.41 -18.56 -36.16
C PHE A 160 46.80 -17.08 -36.00
N SER A 161 47.05 -16.66 -34.76
CA SER A 161 47.50 -15.30 -34.43
C SER A 161 48.89 -15.34 -33.80
N THR A 162 49.82 -14.53 -34.31
CA THR A 162 51.20 -14.42 -33.81
C THR A 162 51.33 -13.53 -32.58
N PHE A 163 50.26 -12.84 -32.17
CA PHE A 163 50.28 -11.86 -31.08
C PHE A 163 50.89 -12.39 -29.77
N VAL A 164 50.50 -13.60 -29.35
CA VAL A 164 51.02 -14.19 -28.10
C VAL A 164 52.46 -14.66 -28.26
N ASP A 165 52.85 -15.12 -29.45
CA ASP A 165 54.23 -15.51 -29.77
C ASP A 165 55.16 -14.28 -29.71
N GLU A 166 54.70 -13.13 -30.20
CA GLU A 166 55.42 -11.85 -30.12
C GLU A 166 55.57 -11.36 -28.67
N LEU A 167 54.52 -11.50 -27.86
CA LEU A 167 54.54 -11.09 -26.45
C LEU A 167 55.44 -11.99 -25.58
N THR A 168 55.47 -13.29 -25.86
CA THR A 168 56.17 -14.30 -25.04
C THR A 168 57.55 -14.69 -25.59
N GLY A 169 57.90 -14.26 -26.81
CA GLY A 169 59.15 -14.63 -27.49
C GLY A 169 59.26 -16.11 -27.86
N SER A 170 58.13 -16.85 -27.84
CA SER A 170 58.07 -18.30 -28.07
C SER A 170 57.50 -18.60 -29.45
N THR A 171 58.02 -19.62 -30.15
CA THR A 171 57.50 -20.03 -31.47
C THR A 171 56.51 -21.19 -31.35
N THR A 172 55.27 -20.98 -31.75
CA THR A 172 54.22 -22.02 -31.73
C THR A 172 54.13 -22.74 -33.07
N LYS A 173 54.39 -24.06 -33.08
CA LYS A 173 54.48 -24.91 -34.30
C LYS A 173 53.25 -25.79 -34.52
N ASN A 174 52.73 -26.40 -33.46
CA ASN A 174 51.54 -27.26 -33.48
C ASN A 174 50.70 -27.06 -32.22
N ILE A 175 49.38 -27.17 -32.38
CA ILE A 175 48.38 -26.84 -31.36
C ILE A 175 47.34 -27.95 -31.28
N LEU A 176 47.02 -28.38 -30.07
CA LEU A 176 45.84 -29.20 -29.78
C LEU A 176 44.96 -28.43 -28.80
N ALA A 177 43.75 -28.07 -29.19
CA ALA A 177 42.84 -27.28 -28.37
C ALA A 177 41.45 -27.92 -28.31
N THR A 178 40.83 -27.89 -27.14
CA THR A 178 39.49 -28.45 -26.94
C THR A 178 38.66 -27.61 -25.99
N PRO A 179 37.35 -27.45 -26.25
CA PRO A 179 36.46 -26.70 -25.39
C PRO A 179 35.88 -27.58 -24.28
N ILE A 180 35.69 -26.98 -23.10
CA ILE A 180 34.96 -27.54 -21.97
C ILE A 180 33.52 -27.04 -22.02
N MET A 181 32.58 -27.97 -22.18
CA MET A 181 31.16 -27.67 -22.38
C MET A 181 30.32 -28.03 -21.15
N ASN A 182 29.46 -27.12 -20.68
CA ASN A 182 28.41 -27.43 -19.72
C ASN A 182 27.05 -27.38 -20.42
N GLY A 183 26.53 -28.54 -20.83
CA GLY A 183 25.35 -28.61 -21.69
C GLY A 183 25.62 -27.92 -23.03
N LYS A 184 25.02 -26.74 -23.26
CA LYS A 184 25.19 -25.95 -24.48
C LYS A 184 26.26 -24.86 -24.36
N ASP A 185 26.67 -24.52 -23.15
CA ASP A 185 27.51 -23.34 -22.87
C ASP A 185 28.99 -23.72 -22.77
N VAL A 186 29.86 -22.82 -23.26
CA VAL A 186 31.31 -23.00 -23.18
C VAL A 186 31.78 -22.43 -21.85
N VAL A 187 32.50 -23.23 -21.05
CA VAL A 187 33.03 -22.81 -19.75
C VAL A 187 34.48 -22.36 -19.86
N ALA A 188 35.28 -23.10 -20.62
CA ALA A 188 36.71 -22.85 -20.78
C ALA A 188 37.23 -23.50 -22.08
N VAL A 189 38.41 -23.09 -22.52
CA VAL A 189 39.17 -23.72 -23.59
C VAL A 189 40.54 -24.11 -23.05
N ILE A 190 40.94 -25.36 -23.27
CA ILE A 190 42.25 -25.87 -22.88
C ILE A 190 43.06 -26.11 -24.13
N MET A 191 44.30 -25.64 -24.11
CA MET A 191 45.24 -25.72 -25.23
C MET A 191 46.54 -26.40 -24.79
N ALA A 192 47.04 -27.31 -25.62
CA ALA A 192 48.37 -27.88 -25.55
C ALA A 192 49.19 -27.42 -26.76
N VAL A 193 50.43 -27.01 -26.51
CA VAL A 193 51.30 -26.39 -27.51
C VAL A 193 52.61 -27.17 -27.63
N ASN A 194 53.06 -27.34 -28.88
CA ASN A 194 54.36 -27.88 -29.26
C ASN A 194 54.65 -29.29 -28.72
N LYS A 195 54.61 -30.31 -29.59
CA LYS A 195 55.04 -31.66 -29.22
C LYS A 195 56.57 -31.75 -29.15
N ILE A 196 57.11 -32.24 -28.02
CA ILE A 196 58.55 -32.38 -27.77
C ILE A 196 59.13 -33.57 -28.53
N LYS A 197 58.45 -34.73 -28.48
CA LYS A 197 58.89 -35.99 -29.11
C LYS A 197 58.02 -36.32 -30.33
N GLY A 198 58.15 -35.54 -31.40
CA GLY A 198 57.49 -35.77 -32.69
C GLY A 198 57.14 -34.49 -33.46
N PRO A 199 56.71 -34.60 -34.73
CA PRO A 199 56.39 -33.44 -35.56
C PRO A 199 55.01 -32.82 -35.29
N PHE A 200 54.03 -33.59 -34.80
CA PHE A 200 52.67 -33.13 -34.46
C PHE A 200 51.95 -34.12 -33.52
N PHE A 201 50.83 -33.70 -32.92
CA PHE A 201 50.00 -34.54 -32.04
C PHE A 201 49.26 -35.63 -32.82
N THR A 202 49.36 -36.88 -32.39
CA THR A 202 48.71 -38.04 -33.04
C THR A 202 47.29 -38.24 -32.52
N SER A 203 46.48 -39.04 -33.22
CA SER A 203 45.13 -39.41 -32.75
C SER A 203 45.16 -40.16 -31.40
N THR A 204 46.26 -40.85 -31.07
CA THR A 204 46.45 -41.45 -29.75
C THR A 204 46.66 -40.39 -28.67
N ASP A 205 47.42 -39.34 -28.96
CA ASP A 205 47.59 -38.21 -28.03
C ASP A 205 46.27 -37.47 -27.82
N GLU A 206 45.47 -37.29 -28.87
CA GLU A 206 44.14 -36.69 -28.78
C GLU A 206 43.20 -37.51 -27.88
N ASN A 207 43.19 -38.84 -28.03
CA ASN A 207 42.40 -39.73 -27.18
C ASN A 207 42.86 -39.70 -25.72
N LEU A 208 44.18 -39.68 -25.46
CA LEU A 208 44.73 -39.57 -24.11
C LEU A 208 44.42 -38.20 -23.49
N PHE A 209 44.56 -37.13 -24.28
CA PHE A 209 44.22 -35.77 -23.90
C PHE A 209 42.76 -35.70 -23.46
N LEU A 210 41.82 -36.16 -24.29
CA LEU A 210 40.38 -36.14 -23.97
C LEU A 210 40.02 -37.00 -22.75
N LYS A 211 40.61 -38.20 -22.60
CA LYS A 211 40.36 -39.07 -21.44
C LYS A 211 40.71 -38.39 -20.12
N TYR A 212 41.92 -37.82 -20.01
CA TYR A 212 42.36 -37.15 -18.79
C TYR A 212 41.69 -35.78 -18.59
N LEU A 213 41.31 -35.12 -19.69
CA LEU A 213 40.62 -33.85 -19.62
C LEU A 213 39.21 -33.98 -19.05
N ASN A 214 38.56 -35.14 -19.14
CA ASN A 214 37.25 -35.36 -18.51
C ASN A 214 37.27 -35.06 -17.00
N PHE A 215 38.38 -35.32 -16.31
CA PHE A 215 38.53 -34.96 -14.90
C PHE A 215 38.59 -33.44 -14.69
N ALA A 216 39.41 -32.73 -15.47
CA ALA A 216 39.45 -31.26 -15.42
C ALA A 216 38.09 -30.65 -15.80
N SER A 217 37.42 -31.23 -16.81
CA SER A 217 36.09 -30.85 -17.28
C SER A 217 35.05 -30.97 -16.16
N LEU A 218 35.02 -32.09 -15.43
CA LEU A 218 34.10 -32.29 -14.30
C LEU A 218 34.32 -31.24 -13.19
N ASN A 219 35.57 -30.99 -12.80
CA ASN A 219 35.87 -29.98 -11.78
C ASN A 219 35.48 -28.57 -12.23
N LEU A 220 35.82 -28.19 -13.46
CA LEU A 220 35.48 -26.88 -14.01
C LEU A 220 33.96 -26.69 -14.09
N LYS A 221 33.20 -27.73 -14.44
CA LYS A 221 31.72 -27.69 -14.43
C LYS A 221 31.16 -27.52 -13.04
N ILE A 222 31.62 -28.30 -12.05
CA ILE A 222 31.16 -28.19 -10.66
C ILE A 222 31.46 -26.80 -10.11
N TYR A 223 32.67 -26.29 -10.36
CA TYR A 223 33.06 -24.94 -9.97
C TYR A 223 32.16 -23.88 -10.61
N HIS A 224 31.95 -23.97 -11.92
CA HIS A 224 31.09 -23.04 -12.66
C HIS A 224 29.64 -23.09 -12.15
N LEU A 225 29.09 -24.28 -11.91
CA LEU A 225 27.76 -24.44 -11.35
C LEU A 225 27.64 -23.86 -9.93
N SER A 226 28.65 -24.10 -9.08
CA SER A 226 28.73 -23.52 -7.73
C SER A 226 28.81 -21.99 -7.77
N TYR A 227 29.61 -21.44 -8.69
CA TYR A 227 29.70 -20.01 -8.94
C TYR A 227 28.35 -19.41 -9.34
N LEU A 228 27.67 -20.00 -10.31
CA LEU A 228 26.33 -19.57 -10.75
C LEU A 228 25.30 -19.65 -9.61
N HIS A 229 25.31 -20.74 -8.83
CA HIS A 229 24.42 -20.89 -7.68
C HIS A 229 24.65 -19.82 -6.62
N ASN A 230 25.92 -19.46 -6.35
CA ASN A 230 26.26 -18.38 -5.44
C ASN A 230 25.78 -17.02 -5.97
N CYS A 231 25.98 -16.74 -7.26
CA CYS A 231 25.50 -15.51 -7.91
C CYS A 231 23.97 -15.36 -7.79
N GLU A 232 23.22 -16.43 -8.10
CA GLU A 232 21.76 -16.45 -7.99
C GLU A 232 21.26 -16.30 -6.54
N THR A 233 21.91 -16.98 -5.58
CA THR A 233 21.56 -16.85 -4.16
C THR A 233 21.79 -15.42 -3.67
N ARG A 234 22.92 -14.82 -4.06
CA ARG A 234 23.27 -13.44 -3.75
C ARG A 234 22.26 -12.46 -4.35
N LYS A 235 21.83 -12.68 -5.60
CA LYS A 235 20.77 -11.90 -6.26
C LYS A 235 19.45 -11.97 -5.50
N GLY A 236 19.02 -13.16 -5.12
CA GLY A 236 17.81 -13.34 -4.31
C GLY A 236 17.87 -12.59 -2.98
N GLN A 237 19.01 -12.68 -2.26
CA GLN A 237 19.20 -11.99 -0.99
C GLN A 237 19.21 -10.47 -1.14
N VAL A 238 19.94 -9.93 -2.13
CA VAL A 238 19.98 -8.48 -2.41
C VAL A 238 18.57 -7.93 -2.65
N LEU A 239 17.79 -8.60 -3.51
CA LEU A 239 16.43 -8.17 -3.81
C LEU A 239 15.51 -8.28 -2.59
N MET A 240 15.59 -9.38 -1.83
CA MET A 240 14.74 -9.58 -0.65
C MET A 240 15.02 -8.55 0.45
N TRP A 241 16.29 -8.29 0.76
CA TRP A 241 16.67 -7.31 1.77
C TRP A 241 16.36 -5.89 1.34
N SER A 242 16.60 -5.55 0.07
CA SER A 242 16.21 -4.25 -0.49
C SER A 242 14.70 -4.07 -0.43
N ALA A 243 13.92 -5.10 -0.78
CA ALA A 243 12.47 -5.05 -0.70
C ALA A 243 11.96 -4.82 0.72
N ASN A 244 12.53 -5.54 1.70
CA ASN A 244 12.18 -5.33 3.11
C ASN A 244 12.39 -3.87 3.53
N LYS A 245 13.54 -3.27 3.16
CA LYS A 245 13.82 -1.85 3.49
C LYS A 245 12.98 -0.86 2.71
N VAL A 246 12.66 -1.17 1.46
CA VAL A 246 11.75 -0.39 0.61
C VAL A 246 10.34 -0.34 1.18
N PHE A 247 9.83 -1.45 1.71
CA PHE A 247 8.48 -1.49 2.28
C PHE A 247 8.42 -0.97 3.72
N GLU A 248 9.56 -0.88 4.41
CA GLU A 248 9.68 -0.23 5.71
C GLU A 248 9.60 1.31 5.59
N GLU A 249 10.23 1.90 4.56
CA GLU A 249 10.25 3.34 4.31
C GLU A 249 9.50 3.68 3.02
N LEU A 250 8.23 4.09 3.14
CA LEU A 250 7.34 4.32 2.00
C LEU A 250 7.25 5.80 1.56
N THR A 251 7.77 6.73 2.35
CA THR A 251 7.51 8.17 2.20
C THR A 251 8.65 8.95 1.56
N ASP A 252 9.90 8.48 1.70
CA ASP A 252 11.09 9.22 1.29
C ASP A 252 12.03 8.34 0.45
N ILE A 253 12.22 8.75 -0.82
CA ILE A 253 13.07 8.06 -1.80
C ILE A 253 14.52 8.00 -1.31
N GLU A 254 15.00 9.06 -0.68
CA GLU A 254 16.40 9.16 -0.29
C GLU A 254 16.73 8.19 0.84
N ARG A 255 15.85 8.15 1.86
CA ARG A 255 15.98 7.20 2.97
C ARG A 255 15.79 5.77 2.50
N GLN A 256 14.83 5.55 1.61
CA GLN A 256 14.56 4.26 1.00
C GLN A 256 15.80 3.72 0.28
N PHE A 257 16.41 4.53 -0.59
CA PHE A 257 17.62 4.16 -1.33
C PHE A 257 18.78 3.96 -0.36
N HIS A 258 18.95 4.87 0.61
CA HIS A 258 20.02 4.78 1.59
C HIS A 258 19.97 3.49 2.40
N LYS A 259 18.81 3.16 2.97
CA LYS A 259 18.59 1.94 3.76
C LYS A 259 18.82 0.68 2.92
N SER A 260 18.31 0.64 1.69
CA SER A 260 18.49 -0.50 0.79
C SER A 260 19.96 -0.72 0.43
N PHE A 261 20.62 0.31 -0.12
CA PHE A 261 22.03 0.24 -0.52
C PHE A 261 22.97 -0.05 0.65
N TYR A 262 22.71 0.50 1.84
CA TYR A 262 23.50 0.20 3.03
C TYR A 262 23.34 -1.26 3.49
N THR A 263 22.12 -1.79 3.44
CA THR A 263 21.82 -3.15 3.90
C THR A 263 22.47 -4.20 2.99
N VAL A 264 22.46 -3.97 1.68
CA VAL A 264 22.99 -4.95 0.71
C VAL A 264 24.49 -4.81 0.41
N ARG A 265 25.18 -3.87 1.05
CA ARG A 265 26.59 -3.55 0.79
C ARG A 265 27.55 -4.74 0.86
N ALA A 266 27.27 -5.68 1.76
CA ALA A 266 28.09 -6.90 1.92
C ALA A 266 27.98 -7.84 0.72
N TYR A 267 26.89 -7.78 -0.04
CA TYR A 267 26.60 -8.64 -1.18
C TYR A 267 27.08 -8.05 -2.52
N LEU A 268 27.29 -6.74 -2.61
CA LEU A 268 27.68 -6.07 -3.87
C LEU A 268 29.14 -6.33 -4.30
N ASN A 269 29.99 -6.78 -3.37
CA ASN A 269 31.39 -7.14 -3.61
C ASN A 269 32.26 -6.08 -4.34
N CYS A 270 31.98 -4.80 -4.09
CA CYS A 270 32.74 -3.65 -4.60
C CYS A 270 33.43 -2.87 -3.47
N ASP A 271 34.52 -2.17 -3.77
CA ASP A 271 35.24 -1.33 -2.82
C ASP A 271 34.48 -0.05 -2.48
N ARG A 272 33.91 0.59 -3.50
CA ARG A 272 33.14 1.83 -3.36
C ARG A 272 32.00 1.85 -4.36
N TYR A 273 30.94 2.56 -4.01
CA TYR A 273 29.87 2.87 -4.95
C TYR A 273 29.21 4.20 -4.59
N SER A 274 28.71 4.88 -5.60
CA SER A 274 28.06 6.19 -5.47
C SER A 274 26.70 6.17 -6.17
N VAL A 275 25.70 6.78 -5.55
CA VAL A 275 24.37 6.94 -6.12
C VAL A 275 24.09 8.43 -6.29
N GLY A 276 23.95 8.88 -7.53
CA GLY A 276 23.51 10.24 -7.86
C GLY A 276 22.01 10.26 -8.14
N LEU A 277 21.27 11.07 -7.41
CA LEU A 277 19.85 11.30 -7.64
C LEU A 277 19.66 12.55 -8.51
N LEU A 278 18.85 12.41 -9.55
CA LEU A 278 18.49 13.50 -10.46
C LEU A 278 17.29 14.24 -9.92
N ASP A 279 17.22 15.54 -10.21
CA ASP A 279 16.00 16.28 -9.96
C ASP A 279 14.83 15.70 -10.79
N MET A 280 13.76 15.33 -10.11
CA MET A 280 12.56 14.76 -10.71
C MET A 280 11.61 15.83 -11.26
N SER A 281 11.91 17.11 -11.05
CA SER A 281 11.13 18.22 -11.59
C SER A 281 11.25 18.30 -13.12
N LYS A 282 10.11 18.25 -13.82
CA LYS A 282 10.07 18.44 -15.29
C LYS A 282 10.09 19.91 -15.70
N GLN A 283 9.68 20.79 -14.78
CA GLN A 283 9.59 22.23 -14.99
C GLN A 283 10.11 22.89 -13.72
N LYS A 284 11.04 23.83 -13.92
CA LYS A 284 11.49 24.75 -12.89
C LYS A 284 10.32 25.63 -12.47
N GLU A 285 10.16 25.87 -11.16
CA GLU A 285 9.13 26.78 -10.69
C GLU A 285 9.41 28.20 -11.20
N PHE A 286 8.39 29.06 -11.22
CA PHE A 286 8.52 30.43 -11.74
C PHE A 286 9.70 31.20 -11.13
N PHE A 287 9.98 30.95 -9.84
CA PHE A 287 11.08 31.57 -9.10
C PHE A 287 12.47 31.06 -9.55
N ASP A 288 12.58 29.82 -10.00
CA ASP A 288 13.85 29.23 -10.49
C ASP A 288 14.18 29.69 -11.91
N LEU A 289 13.15 30.02 -12.70
CA LEU A 289 13.27 30.59 -14.05
C LEU A 289 13.60 32.09 -14.02
N TRP A 290 13.28 32.77 -12.92
CA TRP A 290 13.40 34.22 -12.80
C TRP A 290 14.83 34.74 -13.05
N PRO A 291 15.91 34.18 -12.46
CA PRO A 291 17.28 34.63 -12.71
C PRO A 291 17.72 34.42 -14.16
N VAL A 292 17.20 33.37 -14.83
CA VAL A 292 17.48 33.08 -16.24
C VAL A 292 16.78 34.08 -17.15
N LEU A 293 15.50 34.38 -16.87
CA LEU A 293 14.71 35.36 -17.62
C LEU A 293 15.21 36.80 -17.42
N MET A 294 15.75 37.11 -16.24
CA MET A 294 16.41 38.39 -15.94
C MET A 294 17.82 38.50 -16.54
N GLY A 295 18.34 37.43 -17.14
CA GLY A 295 19.68 37.39 -17.75
C GLY A 295 20.83 37.33 -16.75
N GLU A 296 20.56 37.05 -15.48
CA GLU A 296 21.57 36.90 -14.42
C GLU A 296 22.32 35.57 -14.54
N VAL A 297 21.64 34.53 -15.05
CA VAL A 297 22.20 33.19 -15.28
C VAL A 297 21.91 32.77 -16.73
N PRO A 298 22.90 32.27 -17.48
CA PRO A 298 22.66 31.79 -18.84
C PRO A 298 21.71 30.56 -18.85
N PRO A 299 20.87 30.40 -19.88
CA PRO A 299 20.03 29.22 -20.02
C PRO A 299 20.87 27.95 -20.17
N TYR A 300 20.43 26.86 -19.55
CA TYR A 300 21.15 25.59 -19.56
C TYR A 300 21.34 25.05 -20.98
N SER A 301 22.59 24.80 -21.35
CA SER A 301 23.00 24.27 -22.66
C SER A 301 23.63 22.87 -22.57
N GLY A 302 23.52 22.20 -21.41
CA GLY A 302 24.08 20.87 -21.20
C GLY A 302 23.22 19.74 -21.77
N PRO A 303 23.70 18.49 -21.65
CA PRO A 303 22.97 17.30 -22.08
C PRO A 303 21.67 17.13 -21.29
N ARG A 304 20.67 16.52 -21.95
CA ARG A 304 19.36 16.28 -21.36
C ARG A 304 19.11 14.78 -21.28
N THR A 305 18.32 14.37 -20.30
CA THR A 305 17.83 13.00 -20.21
C THR A 305 16.95 12.67 -21.43
N PRO A 306 16.70 11.38 -21.74
CA PRO A 306 15.83 10.98 -22.86
C PRO A 306 14.42 11.58 -22.82
N ASP A 307 13.92 11.89 -21.62
CA ASP A 307 12.63 12.53 -21.36
C ASP A 307 12.69 14.08 -21.34
N GLY A 308 13.86 14.66 -21.66
CA GLY A 308 14.05 16.10 -21.90
C GLY A 308 14.35 16.95 -20.67
N ARG A 309 14.63 16.35 -19.51
CA ARG A 309 15.03 17.06 -18.28
C ARG A 309 16.51 17.45 -18.32
N GLU A 310 16.86 18.54 -17.65
CA GLU A 310 18.25 18.92 -17.43
C GLU A 310 18.93 17.88 -16.53
N ILE A 311 20.14 17.43 -16.89
CA ILE A 311 20.89 16.49 -16.04
C ILE A 311 21.51 17.30 -14.90
N ALA A 312 20.81 17.33 -13.77
CA ALA A 312 21.23 17.98 -12.54
C ALA A 312 21.15 16.99 -11.37
N PHE A 313 22.31 16.57 -10.88
CA PHE A 313 22.41 15.76 -9.68
C PHE A 313 22.26 16.67 -8.46
N TYR A 314 21.10 16.65 -7.81
CA TYR A 314 20.87 17.44 -6.61
C TYR A 314 21.43 16.77 -5.35
N LYS A 315 21.71 15.46 -5.42
CA LYS A 315 22.25 14.70 -4.29
C LYS A 315 23.11 13.53 -4.75
N VAL A 316 24.23 13.33 -4.09
CA VAL A 316 25.09 12.14 -4.26
C VAL A 316 25.31 11.48 -2.90
N VAL A 317 25.19 10.16 -2.86
CA VAL A 317 25.50 9.34 -1.69
C VAL A 317 26.67 8.43 -2.03
N ASP A 318 27.79 8.67 -1.36
CA ASP A 318 29.01 7.87 -1.51
C ASP A 318 29.10 6.84 -0.40
N TYR A 319 29.32 5.58 -0.80
CA TYR A 319 29.55 4.45 0.08
C TYR A 319 31.01 4.02 -0.06
N ILE A 320 31.84 4.40 0.91
CA ILE A 320 33.25 4.05 0.96
C ILE A 320 33.38 2.81 1.86
N LEU A 321 33.60 1.63 1.27
CA LEU A 321 33.73 0.38 2.02
C LEU A 321 35.18 -0.08 2.21
N HIS A 322 36.11 0.47 1.41
CA HIS A 322 37.53 0.14 1.50
C HIS A 322 38.21 0.95 2.61
N GLY A 323 38.91 0.28 3.53
CA GLY A 323 39.57 0.91 4.67
C GLY A 323 38.59 1.18 5.82
N LYS A 324 38.37 2.46 6.16
CA LYS A 324 37.38 2.85 7.17
C LYS A 324 36.03 3.03 6.49
N GLU A 325 35.05 2.18 6.83
CA GLU A 325 33.69 2.32 6.30
C GLU A 325 33.13 3.70 6.63
N GLU A 326 32.81 4.48 5.60
CA GLU A 326 32.27 5.83 5.71
C GLU A 326 31.18 6.04 4.64
N ILE A 327 30.10 6.72 5.02
CA ILE A 327 29.02 7.07 4.11
C ILE A 327 28.90 8.59 4.09
N LYS A 328 29.03 9.19 2.91
CA LYS A 328 28.97 10.64 2.73
C LYS A 328 27.72 10.98 1.93
N ILE A 329 26.86 11.80 2.51
CA ILE A 329 25.68 12.34 1.84
C ILE A 329 26.00 13.78 1.45
N ILE A 330 26.05 14.04 0.16
CA ILE A 330 26.50 15.31 -0.42
C ILE A 330 25.30 15.97 -1.11
N PRO A 331 24.70 17.01 -0.51
CA PRO A 331 23.70 17.83 -1.18
C PRO A 331 24.40 18.74 -2.21
N ASN A 332 23.80 18.89 -3.39
CA ASN A 332 24.27 19.74 -4.49
C ASN A 332 25.77 19.54 -4.77
N PRO A 333 26.18 18.34 -5.19
CA PRO A 333 27.58 18.05 -5.51
C PRO A 333 28.11 19.00 -6.58
N LYS A 334 29.35 19.46 -6.40
CA LYS A 334 30.07 20.22 -7.44
C LYS A 334 30.41 19.31 -8.61
N GLU A 335 30.53 19.87 -9.82
CA GLU A 335 30.92 19.12 -11.02
C GLU A 335 32.29 18.43 -10.87
N ASP A 336 33.22 19.05 -10.13
CA ASP A 336 34.55 18.50 -9.83
C ASP A 336 34.54 17.33 -8.83
N HIS A 337 33.37 16.92 -8.32
CA HIS A 337 33.26 15.80 -7.40
C HIS A 337 33.78 14.52 -8.07
N TRP A 338 34.64 13.76 -7.39
CA TRP A 338 35.35 12.61 -7.97
C TRP A 338 34.43 11.61 -8.69
N ALA A 339 33.23 11.36 -8.15
CA ALA A 339 32.26 10.44 -8.76
C ALA A 339 31.61 10.98 -10.05
N LEU A 340 31.51 12.30 -10.22
CA LEU A 340 30.89 12.96 -11.37
C LEU A 340 31.91 13.46 -12.40
N SER A 341 33.14 13.76 -11.94
CA SER A 341 34.22 14.37 -12.73
C SER A 341 34.63 13.58 -13.97
N SER A 342 34.38 12.27 -13.99
CA SER A 342 34.69 11.40 -15.14
C SER A 342 33.79 11.64 -16.34
N GLY A 343 32.63 12.29 -16.15
CA GLY A 343 31.57 12.44 -17.16
C GLY A 343 30.75 11.16 -17.39
N LEU A 344 31.12 10.04 -16.76
CA LEU A 344 30.45 8.76 -16.94
C LEU A 344 28.99 8.78 -16.43
N PRO A 345 28.67 9.28 -15.21
CA PRO A 345 27.29 9.32 -14.76
C PRO A 345 26.40 10.23 -15.62
N THR A 346 26.95 11.32 -16.15
CA THR A 346 26.25 12.22 -17.06
C THR A 346 25.92 11.52 -18.38
N TYR A 347 26.88 10.78 -18.95
CA TYR A 347 26.65 9.98 -20.17
C TYR A 347 25.59 8.89 -19.96
N VAL A 348 25.61 8.21 -18.81
CA VAL A 348 24.60 7.19 -18.47
C VAL A 348 23.22 7.83 -18.26
N ALA A 349 23.14 9.01 -17.64
CA ALA A 349 21.89 9.75 -17.50
C ALA A 349 21.34 10.29 -18.84
N GLU A 350 22.22 10.61 -19.79
CA GLU A 350 21.83 11.06 -21.13
C GLU A 350 21.35 9.91 -22.02
N THR A 351 22.09 8.80 -22.03
CA THR A 351 21.83 7.67 -22.93
C THR A 351 20.87 6.64 -22.36
N GLY A 352 20.80 6.50 -21.04
CA GLY A 352 20.08 5.42 -20.37
C GLY A 352 20.73 4.04 -20.55
N PHE A 353 21.99 3.97 -20.99
CA PHE A 353 22.69 2.71 -21.20
C PHE A 353 23.61 2.32 -20.04
N ILE A 354 23.75 1.01 -19.84
CA ILE A 354 24.70 0.41 -18.90
C ILE A 354 26.12 0.54 -19.46
N CYS A 355 27.07 0.94 -18.63
CA CYS A 355 28.47 1.08 -19.01
C CYS A 355 29.40 0.31 -18.06
N ASN A 356 30.06 -0.72 -18.58
CA ASN A 356 31.07 -1.52 -17.89
C ASN A 356 32.47 -1.26 -18.49
N ILE A 357 33.36 -0.67 -17.68
CA ILE A 357 34.74 -0.33 -18.03
C ILE A 357 35.69 -1.22 -17.22
N MET A 358 36.41 -2.10 -17.93
CA MET A 358 37.26 -3.15 -17.33
C MET A 358 38.63 -2.61 -16.89
N ASN A 359 39.21 -1.73 -17.68
CA ASN A 359 40.50 -1.12 -17.43
C ASN A 359 40.45 0.35 -17.83
N ILE A 360 40.39 1.20 -16.81
CA ILE A 360 40.33 2.65 -16.99
C ILE A 360 41.58 3.20 -17.70
N ALA A 361 42.75 2.60 -17.52
CA ALA A 361 43.98 3.09 -18.15
C ALA A 361 43.97 2.95 -19.68
N ALA A 362 43.13 2.06 -20.22
CA ALA A 362 42.98 1.84 -21.65
C ALA A 362 41.78 2.60 -22.25
N ASP A 363 40.96 3.25 -21.43
CA ASP A 363 39.78 3.99 -21.88
C ASP A 363 40.17 5.42 -22.32
N GLU A 364 39.80 5.77 -23.55
CA GLU A 364 40.06 7.10 -24.14
C GLU A 364 38.82 8.02 -24.12
N MET A 365 37.65 7.48 -23.78
CA MET A 365 36.36 8.18 -23.84
C MET A 365 36.09 9.01 -22.59
N PHE A 366 36.51 8.52 -21.41
CA PHE A 366 36.24 9.16 -20.13
C PHE A 366 37.53 9.60 -19.42
N THR A 367 37.46 10.72 -18.71
CA THR A 367 38.64 11.32 -18.06
C THR A 367 38.66 11.01 -16.56
N PHE A 368 39.22 9.86 -16.19
CA PHE A 368 39.39 9.49 -14.79
C PHE A 368 40.68 10.10 -14.18
N GLN A 369 40.66 10.34 -12.86
CA GLN A 369 41.84 10.82 -12.14
C GLN A 369 42.97 9.78 -12.19
N LYS A 370 44.18 10.21 -12.61
CA LYS A 370 45.37 9.34 -12.73
C LYS A 370 46.08 9.07 -11.40
N GLY A 371 45.79 9.86 -10.36
CA GLY A 371 46.35 9.71 -9.01
C GLY A 371 45.35 9.09 -8.03
N PRO A 372 45.76 8.90 -6.76
CA PRO A 372 44.85 8.49 -5.69
C PRO A 372 43.69 9.46 -5.54
N VAL A 373 42.48 8.93 -5.42
CA VAL A 373 41.26 9.73 -5.19
C VAL A 373 41.24 10.29 -3.76
N ASP A 374 41.95 9.63 -2.83
CA ASP A 374 42.07 10.06 -1.45
C ASP A 374 43.44 9.70 -0.83
N GLU A 375 43.64 10.12 0.42
CA GLU A 375 44.86 9.90 1.21
C GLU A 375 45.18 8.41 1.45
N SER A 376 44.22 7.51 1.19
CA SER A 376 44.43 6.06 1.34
C SER A 376 45.25 5.45 0.20
N GLY A 377 45.51 6.20 -0.87
CA GLY A 377 46.20 5.68 -2.04
C GLY A 377 45.28 4.93 -3.01
N TRP A 378 43.95 5.00 -2.83
CA TRP A 378 42.99 4.25 -3.63
C TRP A 378 42.84 4.82 -5.04
N THR A 379 43.02 3.97 -6.05
CA THR A 379 42.90 4.31 -7.48
C THR A 379 41.80 3.48 -8.13
N ILE A 380 41.13 4.07 -9.11
CA ILE A 380 40.04 3.39 -9.83
C ILE A 380 40.66 2.50 -10.93
N LYS A 381 40.28 1.22 -10.94
CA LYS A 381 40.76 0.20 -11.90
C LYS A 381 39.65 -0.21 -12.88
N ASN A 382 38.49 -0.57 -12.33
CA ASN A 382 37.30 -0.96 -13.09
C ASN A 382 36.03 -0.30 -12.53
N VAL A 383 35.05 -0.07 -13.40
CA VAL A 383 33.82 0.67 -13.09
C VAL A 383 32.63 0.05 -13.80
N LEU A 384 31.51 -0.04 -13.09
CA LEU A 384 30.21 -0.38 -13.65
C LEU A 384 29.21 0.72 -13.29
N SER A 385 28.62 1.38 -14.28
CA SER A 385 27.64 2.46 -14.10
C SER A 385 26.31 2.11 -14.76
N MET A 386 25.20 2.32 -14.04
CA MET A 386 23.86 1.91 -14.44
C MET A 386 22.81 2.98 -14.09
N PRO A 387 21.82 3.23 -14.97
CA PRO A 387 20.72 4.14 -14.65
C PRO A 387 19.72 3.47 -13.69
N ILE A 388 19.13 4.27 -12.82
CA ILE A 388 17.98 3.90 -11.99
C ILE A 388 16.75 4.43 -12.71
N VAL A 389 15.91 3.52 -13.19
CA VAL A 389 14.78 3.86 -14.08
C VAL A 389 13.46 3.53 -13.39
N ASN A 390 12.53 4.49 -13.40
CA ASN A 390 11.21 4.26 -12.84
C ASN A 390 10.32 3.40 -13.77
N LYS A 391 9.12 3.05 -13.31
CA LYS A 391 8.16 2.25 -14.11
C LYS A 391 7.71 2.95 -15.41
N LYS A 392 7.89 4.26 -15.53
CA LYS A 392 7.55 5.06 -16.72
C LYS A 392 8.72 5.24 -17.68
N GLU A 393 9.83 4.52 -17.46
CA GLU A 393 11.06 4.64 -18.24
C GLU A 393 11.77 6.00 -18.09
N GLU A 394 11.50 6.72 -17.00
CA GLU A 394 12.18 7.98 -16.68
C GLU A 394 13.35 7.70 -15.73
N ILE A 395 14.50 8.32 -16.02
CA ILE A 395 15.71 8.14 -15.20
C ILE A 395 15.58 8.95 -13.91
N VAL A 396 15.65 8.28 -12.77
CA VAL A 396 15.57 8.86 -11.42
C VAL A 396 16.95 9.18 -10.87
N GLY A 397 17.96 8.43 -11.29
CA GLY A 397 19.32 8.59 -10.82
C GLY A 397 20.27 7.64 -11.54
N VAL A 398 21.52 7.65 -11.11
CA VAL A 398 22.58 6.79 -11.64
C VAL A 398 23.34 6.17 -10.48
N ALA A 399 23.53 4.85 -10.50
CA ALA A 399 24.37 4.12 -9.57
C ALA A 399 25.67 3.74 -10.26
N THR A 400 26.81 4.02 -9.62
CA THR A 400 28.13 3.68 -10.14
C THR A 400 28.92 2.91 -9.10
N PHE A 401 29.44 1.75 -9.49
CA PHE A 401 30.19 0.82 -8.67
C PHE A 401 31.65 0.79 -9.12
N TYR A 402 32.58 0.88 -8.19
CA TYR A 402 34.00 1.02 -8.45
C TYR A 402 34.77 -0.11 -7.78
N ASN A 403 35.69 -0.72 -8.54
CA ASN A 403 36.60 -1.78 -8.12
C ASN A 403 35.91 -2.99 -7.47
N ARG A 404 35.82 -4.10 -8.20
CA ARG A 404 35.44 -5.39 -7.60
C ARG A 404 36.51 -5.85 -6.59
N LYS A 405 36.09 -6.31 -5.41
CA LYS A 405 36.99 -6.69 -4.29
C LYS A 405 37.96 -7.82 -4.64
N ASP A 406 37.56 -8.71 -5.54
CA ASP A 406 38.37 -9.86 -5.95
C ASP A 406 39.49 -9.46 -6.93
N GLY A 407 39.58 -8.18 -7.31
CA GLY A 407 40.56 -7.65 -8.28
C GLY A 407 40.22 -7.95 -9.75
N LYS A 408 39.26 -8.83 -10.00
CA LYS A 408 38.71 -9.13 -11.33
C LYS A 408 37.88 -7.95 -11.85
N PRO A 409 37.70 -7.81 -13.16
CA PRO A 409 36.69 -6.90 -13.69
C PRO A 409 35.26 -7.38 -13.39
N PHE A 410 34.28 -6.50 -13.56
CA PHE A 410 32.85 -6.84 -13.46
C PHE A 410 32.45 -7.71 -14.65
N ASP A 411 31.72 -8.79 -14.36
CA ASP A 411 31.19 -9.71 -15.38
C ASP A 411 29.68 -9.53 -15.58
N GLU A 412 29.11 -10.27 -16.52
CA GLU A 412 27.66 -10.27 -16.81
C GLU A 412 26.80 -10.62 -15.59
N GLN A 413 27.29 -11.44 -14.66
CA GLN A 413 26.54 -11.80 -13.45
C GLN A 413 26.47 -10.61 -12.48
N ASP A 414 27.54 -9.82 -12.39
CA ASP A 414 27.55 -8.57 -11.63
C ASP A 414 26.65 -7.51 -12.30
N GLU A 415 26.68 -7.40 -13.64
CA GLU A 415 25.77 -6.53 -14.40
C GLU A 415 24.30 -6.87 -14.09
N THR A 416 23.89 -8.12 -14.32
CA THR A 416 22.50 -8.55 -14.11
C THR A 416 22.04 -8.41 -12.66
N LEU A 417 22.93 -8.60 -11.68
CA LEU A 417 22.66 -8.37 -10.25
C LEU A 417 22.35 -6.90 -9.97
N MET A 418 23.24 -6.00 -10.40
CA MET A 418 23.13 -4.56 -10.14
C MET A 418 21.98 -3.94 -10.94
N GLU A 419 21.72 -4.43 -12.14
CA GLU A 419 20.56 -4.06 -12.94
C GLU A 419 19.26 -4.43 -12.21
N SER A 420 19.16 -5.65 -11.69
CA SER A 420 17.97 -6.08 -10.95
C SER A 420 17.71 -5.22 -9.70
N LEU A 421 18.78 -4.84 -8.99
CA LEU A 421 18.70 -3.95 -7.83
C LEU A 421 18.23 -2.54 -8.23
N THR A 422 18.82 -1.95 -9.26
CA THR A 422 18.51 -0.58 -9.71
C THR A 422 17.10 -0.50 -10.32
N GLN A 423 16.65 -1.51 -11.07
CA GLN A 423 15.27 -1.62 -11.54
C GLN A 423 14.28 -1.70 -10.36
N PHE A 424 14.57 -2.54 -9.37
CA PHE A 424 13.72 -2.67 -8.19
C PHE A 424 13.57 -1.35 -7.43
N LEU A 425 14.70 -0.66 -7.20
CA LEU A 425 14.71 0.65 -6.54
C LEU A 425 13.99 1.71 -7.38
N GLY A 426 14.17 1.70 -8.71
CA GLY A 426 13.48 2.61 -9.60
C GLY A 426 11.96 2.43 -9.57
N TRP A 427 11.45 1.19 -9.49
CA TRP A 427 10.01 0.94 -9.31
C TRP A 427 9.50 1.34 -7.92
N SER A 428 10.34 1.25 -6.89
CA SER A 428 9.97 1.58 -5.52
C SER A 428 9.59 3.06 -5.32
N VAL A 429 10.09 3.94 -6.20
CA VAL A 429 9.75 5.38 -6.28
C VAL A 429 8.26 5.63 -6.53
N LEU A 430 7.53 4.66 -7.11
CA LEU A 430 6.08 4.81 -7.30
C LEU A 430 5.34 4.92 -5.97
N ASN A 431 5.83 4.26 -4.91
CA ASN A 431 5.20 4.28 -3.61
C ASN A 431 5.32 5.67 -2.97
N THR A 432 6.53 6.22 -2.97
CA THR A 432 6.80 7.55 -2.41
C THR A 432 6.00 8.64 -3.12
N ASP A 433 5.92 8.59 -4.45
CA ASP A 433 5.08 9.48 -5.27
C ASP A 433 3.58 9.38 -4.90
N ALA A 434 3.08 8.18 -4.62
CA ALA A 434 1.69 7.97 -4.26
C ALA A 434 1.39 8.53 -2.87
N TYR A 435 2.28 8.31 -1.89
CA TYR A 435 2.14 8.86 -0.54
C TYR A 435 2.23 10.39 -0.52
N ASP A 436 3.14 11.01 -1.28
CA ASP A 436 3.20 12.47 -1.39
C ASP A 436 1.89 13.05 -1.95
N LYS A 437 1.32 12.43 -2.99
CA LYS A 437 0.01 12.83 -3.53
C LYS A 437 -1.12 12.65 -2.52
N MET A 438 -1.10 11.57 -1.75
CA MET A 438 -2.08 11.33 -0.70
C MET A 438 -2.01 12.42 0.38
N ASN A 439 -0.81 12.75 0.87
CA ASN A 439 -0.60 13.81 1.85
C ASN A 439 -1.09 15.17 1.32
N LYS A 440 -0.83 15.49 0.04
CA LYS A 440 -1.33 16.70 -0.61
C LYS A 440 -2.86 16.76 -0.66
N LEU A 441 -3.53 15.62 -0.87
CA LEU A 441 -5.00 15.53 -0.85
C LEU A 441 -5.56 15.68 0.56
N GLU A 442 -4.91 15.10 1.56
CA GLU A 442 -5.27 15.25 2.98
C GLU A 442 -5.17 16.72 3.41
N ASN A 443 -4.05 17.38 3.12
CA ASN A 443 -3.88 18.81 3.39
C ASN A 443 -4.96 19.67 2.70
N ARG A 444 -5.36 19.34 1.46
CA ARG A 444 -6.45 20.06 0.78
C ARG A 444 -7.80 19.85 1.47
N LYS A 445 -8.05 18.66 1.98
CA LYS A 445 -9.27 18.35 2.75
C LYS A 445 -9.31 19.19 4.02
N ASP A 446 -8.22 19.24 4.77
CA ASP A 446 -8.12 19.99 6.02
C ASP A 446 -8.35 21.50 5.79
N ILE A 447 -7.71 22.09 4.76
CA ILE A 447 -7.95 23.48 4.37
C ILE A 447 -9.43 23.72 4.02
N ALA A 448 -10.06 22.79 3.29
CA ALA A 448 -11.47 22.93 2.93
C ALA A 448 -12.39 22.82 4.16
N GLN A 449 -12.06 21.98 5.12
CA GLN A 449 -12.78 21.85 6.39
C GLN A 449 -12.68 23.13 7.22
N ASP A 450 -11.50 23.76 7.28
CA ASP A 450 -11.30 25.05 7.94
C ASP A 450 -12.17 26.16 7.32
N MET A 451 -12.28 26.19 5.99
CA MET A 451 -13.18 27.14 5.30
C MET A 451 -14.64 26.92 5.67
N VAL A 452 -15.08 25.66 5.79
CA VAL A 452 -16.45 25.33 6.22
C VAL A 452 -16.67 25.76 7.66
N LEU A 453 -15.72 25.46 8.55
CA LEU A 453 -15.79 25.84 9.96
C LEU A 453 -15.89 27.37 10.11
N TYR A 454 -15.10 28.13 9.35
CA TYR A 454 -15.15 29.59 9.37
C TYR A 454 -16.54 30.13 9.04
N HIS A 455 -17.23 29.58 8.04
CA HIS A 455 -18.57 30.05 7.65
C HIS A 455 -19.68 29.62 8.63
N VAL A 456 -19.51 28.48 9.30
CA VAL A 456 -20.53 27.91 10.19
C VAL A 456 -20.37 28.44 11.61
N ARG A 457 -19.14 28.71 12.04
CA ARG A 457 -18.83 29.26 13.34
C ARG A 457 -19.53 30.62 13.53
N CYS A 458 -20.04 30.81 14.73
CA CYS A 458 -20.56 32.10 15.18
C CYS A 458 -19.38 33.07 15.36
N ASP A 459 -19.40 34.17 14.63
CA ASP A 459 -18.36 35.20 14.64
C ASP A 459 -18.43 36.05 15.91
N GLN A 460 -17.39 36.83 16.18
CA GLN A 460 -17.36 37.70 17.36
C GLN A 460 -18.42 38.80 17.33
N GLU A 461 -18.80 39.28 16.13
CA GLU A 461 -19.85 40.27 15.96
C GLU A 461 -21.24 39.66 16.21
N GLU A 462 -21.51 38.48 15.65
CA GLU A 462 -22.76 37.75 15.88
C GLU A 462 -22.93 37.38 17.35
N LEU A 463 -21.84 37.04 18.03
CA LEU A 463 -21.86 36.75 19.47
C LEU A 463 -22.34 37.96 20.29
N GLN A 464 -22.07 39.19 19.84
CA GLN A 464 -22.54 40.40 20.52
C GLN A 464 -24.07 40.57 20.45
N GLU A 465 -24.75 39.94 19.50
CA GLU A 465 -26.22 39.97 19.43
C GLU A 465 -26.88 39.23 20.60
N LEU A 466 -26.24 38.17 21.10
CA LEU A 466 -26.71 37.39 22.25
C LEU A 466 -26.03 37.80 23.56
N LEU A 467 -24.78 38.24 23.50
CA LEU A 467 -23.99 38.72 24.62
C LEU A 467 -23.54 40.17 24.35
N PRO A 468 -24.40 41.18 24.56
CA PRO A 468 -24.08 42.59 24.30
C PRO A 468 -23.12 43.17 25.37
N THR A 469 -21.93 42.59 25.49
CA THR A 469 -20.92 42.98 26.49
C THR A 469 -20.27 44.31 26.15
N ARG A 470 -20.16 44.65 24.86
CA ARG A 470 -19.62 45.95 24.42
C ARG A 470 -20.49 47.11 24.86
N GLU A 471 -21.81 46.99 24.67
CA GLU A 471 -22.75 48.05 25.05
C GLU A 471 -22.86 48.17 26.57
N ARG A 472 -22.93 47.03 27.27
CA ARG A 472 -23.20 47.02 28.71
C ARG A 472 -21.96 47.27 29.59
N PHE A 473 -20.82 46.69 29.22
CA PHE A 473 -19.60 46.70 30.03
C PHE A 473 -18.42 47.40 29.36
N GLY A 474 -18.52 47.77 28.08
CA GLY A 474 -17.41 48.38 27.32
C GLY A 474 -16.25 47.43 27.06
N LYS A 475 -16.48 46.11 27.13
CA LYS A 475 -15.46 45.05 27.00
C LYS A 475 -15.87 44.02 25.95
N GLU A 476 -14.86 43.38 25.36
CA GLU A 476 -15.09 42.19 24.53
C GLU A 476 -15.49 40.98 25.40
N VAL A 477 -16.15 39.99 24.80
CA VAL A 477 -16.68 38.83 25.54
C VAL A 477 -15.57 38.07 26.28
N ASN A 478 -14.40 37.93 25.64
CA ASN A 478 -13.22 37.26 26.20
C ASN A 478 -12.58 38.00 27.39
N GLU A 479 -12.92 39.27 27.61
CA GLU A 479 -12.43 40.09 28.73
C GLU A 479 -13.42 40.14 29.91
N CYS A 480 -14.65 39.66 29.71
CA CYS A 480 -15.68 39.56 30.75
C CYS A 480 -15.42 38.35 31.66
N LYS A 481 -15.74 38.49 32.94
CA LYS A 481 -15.71 37.35 33.87
C LYS A 481 -16.94 36.47 33.64
N GLU A 482 -16.80 35.16 33.89
CA GLU A 482 -17.90 34.21 33.74
C GLU A 482 -19.14 34.56 34.58
N ASP A 483 -18.96 35.11 35.78
CA ASP A 483 -20.07 35.58 36.62
C ASP A 483 -20.81 36.77 35.98
N GLU A 484 -20.08 37.70 35.36
CA GLU A 484 -20.66 38.86 34.66
C GLU A 484 -21.48 38.41 33.43
N LEU A 485 -20.97 37.41 32.68
CA LEU A 485 -21.68 36.80 31.55
C LEU A 485 -22.91 36.02 32.00
N MET A 486 -22.83 35.32 33.14
CA MET A 486 -23.96 34.58 33.69
C MET A 486 -25.10 35.50 34.09
N ASP A 487 -24.79 36.62 34.75
CA ASP A 487 -25.81 37.60 35.15
C ASP A 487 -26.42 38.31 33.95
N LEU A 488 -25.62 38.62 32.93
CA LEU A 488 -26.12 39.12 31.64
C LEU A 488 -27.09 38.14 30.98
N LEU A 489 -26.74 36.85 30.92
CA LEU A 489 -27.57 35.82 30.32
C LEU A 489 -28.89 35.65 31.08
N LYS A 490 -28.91 35.69 32.41
CA LYS A 490 -30.16 35.62 33.19
C LYS A 490 -31.15 36.73 32.86
N GLU A 491 -30.67 37.89 32.45
CA GLU A 491 -31.54 39.02 32.08
C GLU A 491 -32.05 38.95 30.64
N ILE A 492 -31.29 38.32 29.75
CA ILE A 492 -31.61 38.24 28.30
C ILE A 492 -32.38 36.97 27.95
N LEU A 493 -32.09 35.86 28.64
CA LEU A 493 -32.73 34.59 28.38
C LEU A 493 -34.22 34.67 28.77
N PRO A 494 -35.11 34.13 27.93
CA PRO A 494 -36.53 34.27 28.17
C PRO A 494 -36.99 33.31 29.28
N ASP A 495 -38.05 33.69 29.99
CA ASP A 495 -38.56 32.89 31.11
C ASP A 495 -39.09 31.53 30.60
N PRO A 496 -38.66 30.39 31.17
CA PRO A 496 -39.17 29.06 30.83
C PRO A 496 -40.69 28.92 30.91
N GLU A 497 -41.35 29.63 31.84
CA GLU A 497 -42.82 29.59 31.98
C GLU A 497 -43.51 30.37 30.86
N GLU A 498 -42.98 31.53 30.46
CA GLU A 498 -43.51 32.34 29.35
C GLU A 498 -43.29 31.67 28.00
N CYS A 499 -42.15 31.01 27.82
CA CYS A 499 -41.83 30.29 26.58
C CYS A 499 -42.53 28.93 26.47
N GLU A 500 -43.11 28.43 27.57
CA GLU A 500 -43.72 27.11 27.68
C GLU A 500 -42.78 25.96 27.21
N ILE A 501 -41.46 26.09 27.39
CA ILE A 501 -40.48 25.07 26.92
C ILE A 501 -40.62 23.72 27.62
N TYR A 502 -41.29 23.69 28.78
CA TYR A 502 -41.64 22.47 29.52
C TYR A 502 -42.92 21.78 29.00
N ALA A 503 -43.65 22.41 28.09
CA ALA A 503 -44.94 21.91 27.61
C ALA A 503 -44.81 21.13 26.29
N PHE A 504 -45.52 20.00 26.20
CA PHE A 504 -45.57 19.21 24.95
C PHE A 504 -46.27 19.94 23.79
N HIS A 505 -47.14 20.94 24.07
CA HIS A 505 -47.81 21.73 23.02
C HIS A 505 -47.00 22.90 22.47
N PHE A 506 -45.74 23.09 22.92
CA PHE A 506 -44.89 24.18 22.45
C PHE A 506 -44.92 24.34 20.91
N SER A 507 -45.01 25.59 20.46
CA SER A 507 -45.01 26.01 19.06
C SER A 507 -43.95 27.06 18.81
N ASP A 508 -43.12 26.85 17.80
CA ASP A 508 -42.05 27.77 17.41
C ASP A 508 -42.47 28.83 16.39
N PHE A 509 -43.68 28.75 15.81
CA PHE A 509 -44.08 29.63 14.70
C PHE A 509 -44.14 31.12 15.07
N GLU A 510 -44.36 31.44 16.33
CA GLU A 510 -44.43 32.82 16.83
C GLU A 510 -43.06 33.38 17.22
N TRP A 511 -42.02 32.53 17.22
CA TRP A 511 -40.66 32.86 17.67
C TRP A 511 -39.71 33.05 16.50
N THR A 512 -38.75 33.96 16.64
CA THR A 512 -37.67 34.12 15.64
C THR A 512 -36.61 33.03 15.82
N GLU A 513 -35.78 32.78 14.80
CA GLU A 513 -34.70 31.78 14.90
C GLU A 513 -33.70 32.10 16.01
N LEU A 514 -33.44 33.39 16.26
CA LEU A 514 -32.57 33.85 17.34
C LEU A 514 -33.18 33.60 18.72
N ASP A 515 -34.50 33.76 18.87
CA ASP A 515 -35.16 33.47 20.15
C ASP A 515 -35.12 31.97 20.45
N LEU A 516 -35.23 31.11 19.43
CA LEU A 516 -35.04 29.66 19.60
C LEU A 516 -33.61 29.32 20.04
N VAL A 517 -32.60 30.06 19.59
CA VAL A 517 -31.21 29.91 20.11
C VAL A 517 -31.15 30.24 21.60
N LYS A 518 -31.80 31.34 22.04
CA LYS A 518 -31.89 31.69 23.47
C LYS A 518 -32.61 30.61 24.28
N CYS A 519 -33.74 30.12 23.81
CA CYS A 519 -34.45 29.00 24.44
C CYS A 519 -33.57 27.73 24.49
N GLY A 520 -32.76 27.49 23.46
CA GLY A 520 -31.80 26.39 23.40
C GLY A 520 -30.77 26.46 24.50
N ILE A 521 -30.21 27.65 24.73
CA ILE A 521 -29.28 27.93 25.83
C ILE A 521 -29.99 27.76 27.18
N GLN A 522 -31.22 28.25 27.32
CA GLN A 522 -32.02 28.12 28.54
C GLN A 522 -32.20 26.65 28.95
N MET A 523 -32.41 25.73 27.99
CA MET A 523 -32.52 24.29 28.29
C MET A 523 -31.29 23.73 29.02
N TYR A 524 -30.07 24.19 28.68
CA TYR A 524 -28.85 23.75 29.37
C TYR A 524 -28.77 24.30 30.80
N TYR A 525 -29.27 25.51 31.06
CA TYR A 525 -29.37 26.06 32.40
C TYR A 525 -30.41 25.31 33.25
N GLU A 526 -31.58 25.02 32.69
CA GLU A 526 -32.64 24.25 33.35
C GLU A 526 -32.20 22.82 33.70
N LEU A 527 -31.36 22.19 32.86
CA LEU A 527 -30.76 20.89 33.17
C LEU A 527 -29.74 20.95 34.31
N GLY A 528 -29.26 22.14 34.70
CA GLY A 528 -28.25 22.34 35.75
C GLY A 528 -26.82 21.95 35.35
N VAL A 529 -26.57 21.69 34.06
CA VAL A 529 -25.30 21.12 33.58
C VAL A 529 -24.18 22.16 33.48
N VAL A 530 -24.53 23.42 33.18
CA VAL A 530 -23.58 24.54 33.04
C VAL A 530 -22.75 24.73 34.31
N LYS A 531 -23.44 24.86 35.46
CA LYS A 531 -22.77 25.01 36.77
C LYS A 531 -22.04 23.74 37.21
N LYS A 532 -22.61 22.56 36.93
CA LYS A 532 -22.08 21.27 37.40
C LYS A 532 -20.77 20.90 36.71
N PHE A 533 -20.71 21.08 35.39
CA PHE A 533 -19.54 20.76 34.57
C PHE A 533 -18.67 21.98 34.24
N GLN A 534 -19.02 23.15 34.79
CA GLN A 534 -18.29 24.42 34.62
C GLN A 534 -18.11 24.76 33.14
N ILE A 535 -19.19 24.67 32.36
CA ILE A 535 -19.17 24.99 30.92
C ILE A 535 -19.05 26.51 30.76
N PRO A 536 -18.06 27.04 30.03
CA PRO A 536 -17.95 28.47 29.78
C PRO A 536 -19.17 29.03 29.04
N GLN A 537 -19.66 30.19 29.48
CA GLN A 537 -20.89 30.79 28.99
C GLN A 537 -20.75 31.21 27.54
N GLU A 538 -19.60 31.79 27.20
CA GLU A 538 -19.24 32.15 25.82
C GLU A 538 -19.30 30.93 24.89
N VAL A 539 -18.65 29.83 25.28
CA VAL A 539 -18.52 28.63 24.44
C VAL A 539 -19.89 27.98 24.22
N LEU A 540 -20.76 27.97 25.25
CA LEU A 540 -22.13 27.47 25.12
C LEU A 540 -22.95 28.29 24.12
N VAL A 541 -22.94 29.63 24.25
CA VAL A 541 -23.66 30.51 23.32
C VAL A 541 -23.14 30.33 21.90
N ARG A 542 -21.80 30.34 21.74
CA ARG A 542 -21.15 30.17 20.44
C ARG A 542 -21.48 28.82 19.81
N PHE A 543 -21.51 27.74 20.59
CA PHE A 543 -21.89 26.41 20.13
C PHE A 543 -23.32 26.37 19.59
N VAL A 544 -24.31 26.77 20.39
CA VAL A 544 -25.74 26.69 19.99
C VAL A 544 -26.01 27.57 18.76
N PHE A 545 -25.41 28.76 18.70
CA PHE A 545 -25.53 29.64 17.53
C PHE A 545 -24.85 29.03 16.29
N SER A 546 -23.64 28.46 16.44
CA SER A 546 -22.96 27.80 15.31
C SER A 546 -23.74 26.59 14.79
N VAL A 547 -24.37 25.81 15.68
CA VAL A 547 -25.28 24.72 15.28
C VAL A 547 -26.45 25.27 14.49
N SER A 548 -27.09 26.36 14.94
CA SER A 548 -28.17 27.03 14.21
C SER A 548 -27.75 27.45 12.79
N LYS A 549 -26.57 28.06 12.63
CA LYS A 549 -25.99 28.41 11.33
C LYS A 549 -25.63 27.20 10.46
N GLY A 550 -25.28 26.08 11.08
CA GLY A 550 -24.95 24.82 10.40
C GLY A 550 -26.16 24.12 9.77
N TYR A 551 -27.39 24.46 10.20
CA TYR A 551 -28.59 23.99 9.52
C TYR A 551 -28.83 24.76 8.22
N ARG A 552 -29.25 24.03 7.18
CA ARG A 552 -29.53 24.63 5.87
C ARG A 552 -30.88 25.33 5.86
N LYS A 553 -31.00 26.36 5.01
CA LYS A 553 -32.25 27.05 4.72
C LYS A 553 -33.09 26.24 3.72
N ILE A 554 -33.66 25.13 4.19
CA ILE A 554 -34.56 24.25 3.44
C ILE A 554 -35.94 24.19 4.11
N THR A 555 -36.90 23.56 3.43
CA THR A 555 -38.33 23.62 3.76
C THR A 555 -38.67 23.01 5.12
N TYR A 556 -38.17 21.81 5.45
CA TYR A 556 -38.46 21.15 6.73
C TYR A 556 -37.23 20.87 7.58
N HIS A 557 -36.20 20.18 7.07
CA HIS A 557 -35.00 19.81 7.86
C HIS A 557 -34.05 21.01 8.08
N ASN A 558 -34.52 22.02 8.80
CA ASN A 558 -33.82 23.26 9.13
C ASN A 558 -33.70 23.42 10.67
N TRP A 559 -33.17 24.56 11.12
CA TRP A 559 -32.93 24.83 12.55
C TRP A 559 -34.18 24.66 13.42
N ARG A 560 -35.37 25.00 12.93
CA ARG A 560 -36.62 24.87 13.69
C ARG A 560 -36.95 23.42 13.99
N HIS A 561 -36.69 22.52 13.05
CA HIS A 561 -36.84 21.09 13.27
C HIS A 561 -35.84 20.61 14.35
N GLY A 562 -34.55 20.89 14.18
CA GLY A 562 -33.51 20.52 15.15
C GLY A 562 -33.81 21.03 16.57
N PHE A 563 -34.26 22.28 16.70
CA PHE A 563 -34.69 22.85 17.98
C PHE A 563 -35.90 22.14 18.58
N ASN A 564 -36.98 21.91 17.81
CA ASN A 564 -38.19 21.24 18.30
C ASN A 564 -37.91 19.79 18.77
N VAL A 565 -37.00 19.08 18.12
CA VAL A 565 -36.54 17.74 18.54
C VAL A 565 -35.82 17.83 19.87
N ALA A 566 -34.91 18.80 20.04
CA ALA A 566 -34.22 19.03 21.31
C ALA A 566 -35.16 19.47 22.45
N GLN A 567 -36.12 20.35 22.15
CA GLN A 567 -37.16 20.78 23.09
C GLN A 567 -38.04 19.61 23.54
N THR A 568 -38.38 18.70 22.63
CA THR A 568 -39.13 17.50 22.97
C THR A 568 -38.30 16.54 23.83
N MET A 569 -37.01 16.38 23.51
CA MET A 569 -36.08 15.59 24.33
C MET A 569 -35.99 16.14 25.75
N PHE A 570 -35.81 17.46 25.88
CA PHE A 570 -35.83 18.16 27.17
C PHE A 570 -37.14 17.94 27.93
N THR A 571 -38.28 18.09 27.26
CA THR A 571 -39.60 17.90 27.87
C THR A 571 -39.83 16.47 28.34
N LEU A 572 -39.41 15.46 27.56
CA LEU A 572 -39.49 14.05 27.96
C LEU A 572 -38.63 13.76 29.19
N LEU A 573 -37.43 14.35 29.26
CA LEU A 573 -36.53 14.19 30.41
C LEU A 573 -37.12 14.82 31.67
N MET A 574 -37.62 16.06 31.58
CA MET A 574 -38.08 16.84 32.73
C MET A 574 -39.54 16.56 33.08
N THR A 575 -40.47 16.96 32.20
CA THR A 575 -41.92 16.79 32.40
C THR A 575 -42.36 15.34 32.30
N GLY A 576 -41.75 14.56 31.40
CA GLY A 576 -41.98 13.11 31.27
C GLY A 576 -41.32 12.27 32.37
N LYS A 577 -40.54 12.89 33.27
CA LYS A 577 -39.80 12.26 34.38
C LYS A 577 -38.85 11.12 33.97
N LEU A 578 -38.43 11.08 32.70
CA LEU A 578 -37.48 10.06 32.23
C LEU A 578 -36.04 10.32 32.70
N LYS A 579 -35.72 11.55 33.13
CA LYS A 579 -34.40 11.90 33.71
C LYS A 579 -34.04 11.04 34.92
N GLN A 580 -35.01 10.44 35.63
CA GLN A 580 -34.74 9.58 36.79
C GLN A 580 -33.88 8.34 36.47
N TYR A 581 -33.83 7.91 35.20
CA TYR A 581 -33.01 6.76 34.76
C TYR A 581 -31.61 7.15 34.30
N TYR A 582 -31.38 8.45 34.08
CA TYR A 582 -30.18 8.97 33.44
C TYR A 582 -29.44 9.93 34.37
N THR A 583 -28.13 9.98 34.22
CA THR A 583 -27.31 10.99 34.89
C THR A 583 -27.39 12.33 34.16
N ASP A 584 -26.97 13.41 34.82
CA ASP A 584 -26.90 14.73 34.17
C ASP A 584 -25.99 14.74 32.94
N LEU A 585 -24.96 13.89 32.90
CA LEU A 585 -24.05 13.76 31.76
C LEU A 585 -24.75 13.10 30.56
N GLU A 586 -25.55 12.06 30.81
CA GLU A 586 -26.32 11.37 29.76
C GLU A 586 -27.42 12.30 29.21
N ALA A 587 -28.12 13.03 30.09
CA ALA A 587 -29.10 14.04 29.68
C ALA A 587 -28.47 15.17 28.85
N PHE A 588 -27.28 15.64 29.25
CA PHE A 588 -26.50 16.63 28.53
C PHE A 588 -26.14 16.14 27.10
N ALA A 589 -25.68 14.89 26.99
CA ALA A 589 -25.36 14.28 25.70
C ALA A 589 -26.59 14.12 24.81
N MET A 590 -27.73 13.68 25.37
CA MET A 590 -28.98 13.47 24.59
C MET A 590 -29.55 14.76 24.01
N VAL A 591 -29.57 15.86 24.77
CA VAL A 591 -30.05 17.16 24.26
C VAL A 591 -29.11 17.71 23.19
N THR A 592 -27.80 17.58 23.39
CA THR A 592 -26.81 18.00 22.38
C THR A 592 -26.90 17.15 21.10
N ALA A 593 -27.09 15.84 21.25
CA ALA A 593 -27.31 14.94 20.11
C ALA A 593 -28.59 15.30 19.34
N ALA A 594 -29.69 15.62 20.05
CA ALA A 594 -30.94 16.05 19.44
C ALA A 594 -30.78 17.36 18.64
N LEU A 595 -30.00 18.32 19.14
CA LEU A 595 -29.71 19.56 18.41
C LEU A 595 -28.87 19.32 17.13
N CYS A 596 -28.01 18.32 17.12
CA CYS A 596 -27.10 18.05 16.00
C CYS A 596 -27.59 16.97 15.02
N HIS A 597 -28.69 16.27 15.30
CA HIS A 597 -29.02 15.02 14.61
C HIS A 597 -29.22 15.17 13.09
N ASP A 598 -29.65 16.35 12.62
CA ASP A 598 -29.97 16.66 11.23
C ASP A 598 -29.14 17.84 10.67
N ILE A 599 -28.02 18.17 11.31
CA ILE A 599 -27.17 19.28 10.88
C ILE A 599 -26.63 19.05 9.45
N ASP A 600 -26.62 20.08 8.61
CA ASP A 600 -26.25 19.97 7.19
C ASP A 600 -27.13 19.02 6.34
N HIS A 601 -28.38 18.74 6.74
CA HIS A 601 -29.32 17.98 5.90
C HIS A 601 -29.57 18.65 4.54
N ARG A 602 -29.63 17.85 3.46
CA ARG A 602 -29.63 18.33 2.07
C ARG A 602 -31.00 18.35 1.39
N GLY A 603 -32.06 18.01 2.13
CA GLY A 603 -33.43 17.91 1.61
C GLY A 603 -33.69 16.65 0.77
N THR A 604 -32.82 15.65 0.86
CA THR A 604 -32.95 14.38 0.12
C THR A 604 -32.58 13.21 1.02
N ASN A 605 -33.26 12.08 0.89
CA ASN A 605 -33.04 10.91 1.75
C ASN A 605 -31.86 10.01 1.36
N ASN A 606 -31.53 9.05 2.24
CA ASN A 606 -30.48 8.04 2.05
C ASN A 606 -30.61 7.24 0.73
N LEU A 607 -31.83 6.93 0.28
CA LEU A 607 -32.04 6.20 -0.98
C LEU A 607 -31.61 7.01 -2.20
N TYR A 608 -31.90 8.31 -2.20
CA TYR A 608 -31.46 9.22 -3.26
C TYR A 608 -29.94 9.36 -3.30
N GLN A 609 -29.27 9.44 -2.13
CA GLN A 609 -27.80 9.48 -2.06
C GLN A 609 -27.15 8.26 -2.72
N MET A 610 -27.71 7.07 -2.50
CA MET A 610 -27.24 5.84 -3.16
C MET A 610 -27.50 5.86 -4.67
N LYS A 611 -28.71 6.26 -5.10
CA LYS A 611 -29.07 6.32 -6.53
C LYS A 611 -28.22 7.34 -7.31
N SER A 612 -27.92 8.47 -6.70
CA SER A 612 -27.12 9.55 -7.29
C SER A 612 -25.61 9.31 -7.23
N GLN A 613 -25.15 8.22 -6.61
CA GLN A 613 -23.72 7.87 -6.44
C GLN A 613 -22.91 8.99 -5.76
N ASN A 614 -23.54 9.68 -4.82
CA ASN A 614 -22.93 10.76 -4.05
C ASN A 614 -21.68 10.25 -3.29
N PRO A 615 -20.61 11.07 -3.15
CA PRO A 615 -19.44 10.71 -2.33
C PRO A 615 -19.80 10.18 -0.92
N LEU A 616 -20.83 10.72 -0.27
CA LEU A 616 -21.29 10.23 1.04
C LEU A 616 -21.72 8.76 1.00
N ALA A 617 -22.38 8.32 -0.08
CA ALA A 617 -22.79 6.93 -0.26
C ALA A 617 -21.60 5.99 -0.58
N LYS A 618 -20.47 6.54 -1.04
CA LYS A 618 -19.22 5.79 -1.22
C LYS A 618 -18.42 5.69 0.08
N LEU A 619 -18.51 6.73 0.92
CA LEU A 619 -17.85 6.80 2.22
C LEU A 619 -18.56 5.93 3.27
N HIS A 620 -19.90 5.93 3.28
CA HIS A 620 -20.71 5.21 4.25
C HIS A 620 -21.57 4.14 3.58
N GLY A 621 -21.61 2.93 4.15
CA GLY A 621 -22.41 1.81 3.64
C GLY A 621 -23.82 1.69 4.24
N SER A 622 -24.10 2.35 5.36
CA SER A 622 -25.41 2.36 6.04
C SER A 622 -25.60 3.64 6.84
N SER A 623 -26.86 4.09 6.95
CA SER A 623 -27.25 5.34 7.65
C SER A 623 -26.36 6.51 7.22
N ILE A 624 -26.39 6.79 5.90
CA ILE A 624 -25.40 7.61 5.21
C ILE A 624 -25.43 9.05 5.74
N LEU A 625 -26.62 9.63 5.82
CA LEU A 625 -26.80 11.01 6.29
C LEU A 625 -26.62 11.12 7.80
N GLU A 626 -27.11 10.15 8.58
CA GLU A 626 -26.99 10.15 10.04
C GLU A 626 -25.51 10.11 10.48
N ARG A 627 -24.67 9.36 9.76
CA ARG A 627 -23.20 9.38 9.97
C ARG A 627 -22.56 10.70 9.59
N HIS A 628 -23.03 11.33 8.52
CA HIS A 628 -22.58 12.67 8.12
C HIS A 628 -22.93 13.73 9.18
N HIS A 629 -24.16 13.71 9.70
CA HIS A 629 -24.59 14.61 10.78
C HIS A 629 -23.74 14.41 12.04
N LEU A 630 -23.43 13.16 12.38
CA LEU A 630 -22.55 12.83 13.49
C LEU A 630 -21.11 13.32 13.28
N GLU A 631 -20.52 13.08 12.10
CA GLU A 631 -19.16 13.52 11.77
C GLU A 631 -19.07 15.05 11.83
N PHE A 632 -20.07 15.75 11.29
CA PHE A 632 -20.15 17.20 11.31
C PHE A 632 -20.32 17.76 12.74
N GLY A 633 -21.20 17.15 13.55
CA GLY A 633 -21.36 17.53 14.95
C GLY A 633 -20.09 17.34 15.79
N LYS A 634 -19.37 16.23 15.58
CA LYS A 634 -18.06 15.98 16.21
C LYS A 634 -16.98 16.93 15.72
N PHE A 635 -16.99 17.27 14.43
CA PHE A 635 -16.06 18.25 13.86
C PHE A 635 -16.25 19.62 14.54
N LEU A 636 -17.48 20.10 14.71
CA LEU A 636 -17.74 21.35 15.45
C LEU A 636 -17.26 21.28 16.90
N LEU A 637 -17.49 20.16 17.59
CA LEU A 637 -17.06 19.96 18.97
C LEU A 637 -15.55 19.69 19.12
N SER A 638 -14.83 19.45 18.03
CA SER A 638 -13.37 19.26 18.06
C SER A 638 -12.61 20.59 18.15
N GLU A 639 -13.25 21.69 17.72
CA GLU A 639 -12.71 23.04 17.80
C GLU A 639 -12.80 23.57 19.23
N GLU A 640 -11.67 24.04 19.77
CA GLU A 640 -11.55 24.44 21.18
C GLU A 640 -12.58 25.50 21.58
N SER A 641 -12.80 26.49 20.70
CA SER A 641 -13.74 27.59 20.97
C SER A 641 -15.23 27.23 20.90
N LEU A 642 -15.58 26.02 20.44
CA LEU A 642 -16.96 25.51 20.34
C LEU A 642 -17.20 24.31 21.24
N ASN A 643 -16.14 23.76 21.86
CA ASN A 643 -16.21 22.51 22.60
C ASN A 643 -16.77 22.70 24.02
N ILE A 644 -18.07 22.53 24.17
CA ILE A 644 -18.77 22.55 25.48
C ILE A 644 -18.35 21.42 26.44
N TYR A 645 -17.53 20.46 25.98
CA TYR A 645 -17.02 19.34 26.77
C TYR A 645 -15.57 19.51 27.25
N GLN A 646 -14.94 20.67 27.00
CA GLN A 646 -13.51 20.90 27.30
C GLN A 646 -13.11 20.65 28.77
N ASN A 647 -14.03 20.86 29.73
CA ASN A 647 -13.78 20.68 31.16
C ASN A 647 -14.13 19.27 31.68
N LEU A 648 -14.60 18.38 30.80
CA LEU A 648 -14.84 16.97 31.16
C LEU A 648 -13.54 16.18 31.23
N ASN A 649 -13.49 15.17 32.10
CA ASN A 649 -12.37 14.23 32.05
C ASN A 649 -12.49 13.28 30.85
N ARG A 650 -11.38 12.63 30.48
CA ARG A 650 -11.32 11.74 29.32
C ARG A 650 -12.41 10.67 29.29
N ARG A 651 -12.72 10.02 30.42
CA ARG A 651 -13.75 8.96 30.48
C ARG A 651 -15.15 9.51 30.23
N GLN A 652 -15.45 10.68 30.77
CA GLN A 652 -16.72 11.37 30.52
C GLN A 652 -16.84 11.79 29.06
N TYR A 653 -15.76 12.34 28.49
CA TYR A 653 -15.70 12.75 27.09
C TYR A 653 -15.92 11.55 26.13
N GLU A 654 -15.23 10.43 26.36
CA GLU A 654 -15.42 9.20 25.59
C GLU A 654 -16.85 8.66 25.72
N HIS A 655 -17.43 8.71 26.93
CA HIS A 655 -18.80 8.25 27.17
C HIS A 655 -19.85 9.13 26.48
N VAL A 656 -19.72 10.45 26.54
CA VAL A 656 -20.63 11.39 25.86
C VAL A 656 -20.59 11.19 24.34
N ASN A 657 -19.39 11.03 23.77
CA ASN A 657 -19.26 10.76 22.34
C ASN A 657 -19.93 9.44 21.94
N HIS A 658 -19.74 8.37 22.71
CA HIS A 658 -20.44 7.10 22.48
C HIS A 658 -21.97 7.24 22.52
N LEU A 659 -22.51 8.02 23.47
CA LEU A 659 -23.95 8.26 23.54
C LEU A 659 -24.46 9.09 22.37
N MET A 660 -23.71 10.10 21.94
CA MET A 660 -24.04 10.92 20.77
C MET A 660 -24.06 10.07 19.49
N ASP A 661 -23.11 9.14 19.33
CA ASP A 661 -23.06 8.20 18.21
C ASP A 661 -24.32 7.34 18.15
N ILE A 662 -24.71 6.74 19.28
CA ILE A 662 -25.90 5.91 19.36
C ILE A 662 -27.16 6.73 19.09
N ALA A 663 -27.27 7.90 19.72
CA ALA A 663 -28.47 8.72 19.66
C ALA A 663 -28.71 9.23 18.22
N ILE A 664 -27.69 9.79 17.57
CA ILE A 664 -27.82 10.31 16.20
C ILE A 664 -28.02 9.18 15.20
N ILE A 665 -27.26 8.08 15.26
CA ILE A 665 -27.46 6.97 14.31
C ILE A 665 -28.84 6.31 14.48
N ALA A 666 -29.42 6.34 15.69
CA ALA A 666 -30.73 5.77 15.97
C ALA A 666 -31.92 6.55 15.36
N THR A 667 -31.72 7.75 14.82
CA THR A 667 -32.79 8.48 14.09
C THR A 667 -33.18 7.78 12.79
N ASP A 668 -32.29 6.96 12.22
CA ASP A 668 -32.60 6.15 11.04
C ASP A 668 -33.74 5.15 11.32
N LEU A 669 -34.89 5.37 10.68
CA LEU A 669 -36.08 4.53 10.82
C LEU A 669 -35.82 3.06 10.45
N ALA A 670 -34.83 2.74 9.63
CA ALA A 670 -34.46 1.35 9.33
C ALA A 670 -33.95 0.59 10.58
N LEU A 671 -33.32 1.30 11.52
CA LEU A 671 -32.84 0.73 12.79
C LEU A 671 -33.96 0.69 13.83
N TYR A 672 -34.85 1.68 13.86
CA TYR A 672 -36.03 1.72 14.73
C TYR A 672 -36.85 0.42 14.68
N PHE A 673 -37.17 -0.09 13.48
CA PHE A 673 -37.99 -1.30 13.34
C PHE A 673 -37.35 -2.55 13.96
N LYS A 674 -36.02 -2.59 14.07
CA LYS A 674 -35.28 -3.70 14.70
C LYS A 674 -35.28 -3.59 16.23
N LYS A 675 -35.31 -2.37 16.77
CA LYS A 675 -35.18 -2.08 18.21
C LYS A 675 -36.53 -2.03 18.93
N ARG A 676 -37.62 -1.69 18.22
CA ARG A 676 -38.95 -1.52 18.82
C ARG A 676 -39.49 -2.74 19.59
N THR A 677 -39.17 -3.96 19.15
CA THR A 677 -39.59 -5.20 19.83
C THR A 677 -38.81 -5.44 21.13
N MET A 678 -37.56 -4.98 21.21
CA MET A 678 -36.77 -5.03 22.44
C MET A 678 -37.32 -4.01 23.44
N PHE A 679 -37.68 -2.82 22.98
CA PHE A 679 -38.32 -1.81 23.82
C PHE A 679 -39.64 -2.29 24.41
N GLN A 680 -40.51 -2.92 23.62
CA GLN A 680 -41.76 -3.48 24.13
C GLN A 680 -41.53 -4.46 25.30
N LYS A 681 -40.51 -5.33 25.20
CA LYS A 681 -40.17 -6.26 26.28
C LYS A 681 -39.68 -5.53 27.54
N ILE A 682 -38.95 -4.42 27.39
CA ILE A 682 -38.52 -3.58 28.52
C ILE A 682 -39.74 -2.95 29.21
N VAL A 683 -40.74 -2.50 28.44
CA VAL A 683 -42.00 -1.95 28.98
C VAL A 683 -42.84 -3.03 29.67
N GLU A 684 -42.86 -4.26 29.16
CA GLU A 684 -43.54 -5.38 29.82
C GLU A 684 -42.85 -5.79 31.13
N GLU A 685 -41.51 -5.79 31.14
CA GLU A 685 -40.71 -6.07 32.33
C GLU A 685 -40.91 -5.00 33.40
N SER A 686 -40.97 -3.71 33.03
CA SER A 686 -41.17 -2.62 33.98
C SER A 686 -42.49 -2.76 34.74
N LYS A 687 -43.54 -3.26 34.08
CA LYS A 687 -44.86 -3.51 34.70
C LYS A 687 -44.86 -4.69 35.68
N THR A 688 -43.85 -5.54 35.65
CA THR A 688 -43.70 -6.67 36.59
C THR A 688 -43.21 -6.21 37.96
N TYR A 689 -42.59 -5.01 38.04
CA TYR A 689 -42.13 -4.43 39.29
C TYR A 689 -43.25 -3.63 39.96
N ASN A 690 -43.67 -4.06 41.17
CA ASN A 690 -44.70 -3.36 41.95
C ASN A 690 -44.20 -2.07 42.63
N ASP A 691 -42.89 -1.88 42.73
CA ASP A 691 -42.25 -0.71 43.36
C ASP A 691 -41.41 0.05 42.33
N GLN A 692 -41.82 1.30 42.05
CA GLN A 692 -41.18 2.19 41.08
C GLN A 692 -39.71 2.46 41.43
N LYS A 693 -39.35 2.56 42.72
CA LYS A 693 -37.96 2.86 43.11
C LYS A 693 -37.02 1.72 42.76
N LYS A 694 -37.46 0.47 42.99
CA LYS A 694 -36.68 -0.72 42.63
C LYS A 694 -36.47 -0.85 41.13
N TRP A 695 -37.48 -0.48 40.34
CA TRP A 695 -37.35 -0.44 38.88
C TRP A 695 -36.32 0.61 38.44
N VAL A 696 -36.36 1.81 39.00
CA VAL A 696 -35.39 2.89 38.70
C VAL A 696 -33.96 2.46 39.05
N GLU A 697 -33.74 1.88 40.23
CA GLU A 697 -32.41 1.41 40.66
C GLU A 697 -31.88 0.31 39.73
N TYR A 698 -32.72 -0.65 39.36
CA TYR A 698 -32.36 -1.71 38.42
C TYR A 698 -32.03 -1.15 37.03
N LEU A 699 -32.89 -0.31 36.47
CA LEU A 699 -32.71 0.24 35.13
C LEU A 699 -31.51 1.21 35.05
N SER A 700 -31.22 1.95 36.13
CA SER A 700 -30.07 2.86 36.19
C SER A 700 -28.73 2.13 36.07
N LEU A 701 -28.64 0.87 36.50
CA LEU A 701 -27.44 0.03 36.42
C LEU A 701 -27.30 -0.66 35.05
N GLU A 702 -28.42 -0.90 34.36
CA GLU A 702 -28.46 -1.67 33.12
C GLU A 702 -28.24 -0.79 31.88
N THR A 703 -26.98 -0.66 31.47
CA THR A 703 -26.55 0.25 30.38
C THR A 703 -27.25 -0.01 29.05
N THR A 704 -27.33 -1.28 28.61
CA THR A 704 -27.92 -1.63 27.31
C THR A 704 -29.40 -1.26 27.21
N LYS A 705 -30.16 -1.42 28.30
CA LYS A 705 -31.59 -1.05 28.32
C LYS A 705 -31.76 0.46 28.22
N LYS A 706 -30.91 1.24 28.90
CA LYS A 706 -30.89 2.70 28.78
C LYS A 706 -30.60 3.15 27.34
N GLU A 707 -29.62 2.55 26.67
CA GLU A 707 -29.32 2.88 25.26
C GLU A 707 -30.49 2.58 24.32
N ILE A 708 -31.22 1.47 24.53
CA ILE A 708 -32.43 1.16 23.75
C ILE A 708 -33.53 2.18 24.00
N ILE A 709 -33.76 2.58 25.26
CA ILE A 709 -34.76 3.59 25.60
C ILE A 709 -34.36 4.95 24.99
N MET A 710 -33.09 5.32 25.06
CA MET A 710 -32.54 6.54 24.45
C MET A 710 -32.76 6.55 22.93
N ALA A 711 -32.46 5.46 22.24
CA ALA A 711 -32.70 5.33 20.80
C ALA A 711 -34.19 5.52 20.46
N MET A 712 -35.09 4.87 21.21
CA MET A 712 -36.54 5.01 21.01
C MET A 712 -37.05 6.42 21.36
N MET A 713 -36.48 7.05 22.40
CA MET A 713 -36.77 8.45 22.75
C MET A 713 -36.34 9.38 21.64
N MET A 714 -35.17 9.18 21.04
CA MET A 714 -34.70 10.02 19.94
C MET A 714 -35.65 9.93 18.74
N THR A 715 -36.04 8.72 18.31
CA THR A 715 -37.05 8.56 17.25
C THR A 715 -38.40 9.19 17.62
N ALA A 716 -38.82 9.11 18.89
CA ALA A 716 -40.05 9.78 19.34
C ALA A 716 -39.93 11.31 19.29
N CYS A 717 -38.76 11.87 19.60
CA CYS A 717 -38.51 13.31 19.53
C CYS A 717 -38.45 13.81 18.08
N ASP A 718 -37.78 13.08 17.20
CA ASP A 718 -37.69 13.36 15.77
C ASP A 718 -39.11 13.45 15.16
N LEU A 719 -39.96 12.46 15.48
CA LEU A 719 -41.34 12.42 15.02
C LEU A 719 -42.32 13.24 15.88
N SER A 720 -41.86 14.15 16.74
CA SER A 720 -42.70 14.87 17.71
C SER A 720 -43.73 15.81 17.10
N ALA A 721 -43.45 16.33 15.90
CA ALA A 721 -44.34 17.24 15.19
C ALA A 721 -45.76 16.65 14.96
N ILE A 722 -45.87 15.32 14.85
CA ILE A 722 -47.14 14.62 14.63
C ILE A 722 -48.06 14.62 15.86
N ALA A 723 -47.51 14.87 17.05
CA ALA A 723 -48.22 14.90 18.34
C ALA A 723 -48.55 16.34 18.80
N LYS A 724 -48.23 17.35 17.99
CA LYS A 724 -48.58 18.76 18.24
C LYS A 724 -50.07 19.01 17.92
N PRO A 725 -50.69 20.08 18.45
CA PRO A 725 -52.03 20.50 18.05
C PRO A 725 -52.25 20.58 16.52
N TRP A 726 -53.48 20.36 16.06
CA TRP A 726 -53.84 20.27 14.64
C TRP A 726 -53.36 21.49 13.81
N GLU A 727 -53.53 22.70 14.35
CA GLU A 727 -53.11 23.95 13.68
C GLU A 727 -51.61 24.01 13.37
N ILE A 728 -50.80 23.30 14.17
CA ILE A 728 -49.36 23.20 13.99
C ILE A 728 -49.06 22.03 13.08
N GLN A 729 -49.62 20.86 13.39
CA GLN A 729 -49.36 19.64 12.65
C GLN A 729 -49.68 19.80 11.16
N SER A 730 -50.85 20.37 10.84
CA SER A 730 -51.32 20.51 9.46
C SER A 730 -50.35 21.35 8.61
N LYS A 731 -49.76 22.40 9.17
CA LYS A 731 -48.72 23.21 8.52
C LYS A 731 -47.43 22.42 8.32
N VAL A 732 -46.97 21.72 9.36
CA VAL A 732 -45.74 20.92 9.29
C VAL A 732 -45.87 19.79 8.25
N ALA A 733 -47.02 19.13 8.17
CA ALA A 733 -47.28 18.09 7.17
C ALA A 733 -47.14 18.61 5.73
N LEU A 734 -47.54 19.86 5.47
CA LEU A 734 -47.38 20.49 4.17
C LEU A 734 -45.92 20.84 3.86
N LEU A 735 -45.15 21.27 4.86
CA LEU A 735 -43.70 21.53 4.70
C LEU A 735 -42.95 20.25 4.34
N VAL A 736 -43.20 19.15 5.08
CA VAL A 736 -42.63 17.83 4.83
C VAL A 736 -43.03 17.32 3.44
N ALA A 737 -44.30 17.47 3.06
CA ALA A 737 -44.77 17.06 1.74
C ALA A 737 -44.11 17.86 0.62
N ALA A 738 -43.93 19.17 0.80
CA ALA A 738 -43.24 20.03 -0.16
C ALA A 738 -41.79 19.57 -0.39
N GLU A 739 -41.05 19.25 0.67
CA GLU A 739 -39.69 18.72 0.57
C GLU A 739 -39.64 17.37 -0.17
N PHE A 740 -40.57 16.45 0.13
CA PHE A 740 -40.67 15.19 -0.62
C PHE A 740 -41.00 15.41 -2.10
N TRP A 741 -41.80 16.41 -2.44
CA TRP A 741 -42.11 16.76 -3.82
C TRP A 741 -40.91 17.39 -4.54
N GLU A 742 -40.12 18.22 -3.85
CA GLU A 742 -38.86 18.76 -4.37
C GLU A 742 -37.87 17.63 -4.68
N GLN A 743 -37.72 16.65 -3.77
CA GLN A 743 -36.94 15.44 -4.05
C GLN A 743 -37.52 14.65 -5.24
N GLY A 744 -38.84 14.47 -5.30
CA GLY A 744 -39.49 13.75 -6.40
C GLY A 744 -39.21 14.39 -7.77
N ASP A 745 -39.21 15.71 -7.85
CA ASP A 745 -38.86 16.42 -9.08
C ASP A 745 -37.38 16.27 -9.44
N LEU A 746 -36.49 16.21 -8.45
CA LEU A 746 -35.07 15.89 -8.67
C LEU A 746 -34.90 14.47 -9.22
N GLU A 747 -35.64 13.49 -8.69
CA GLU A 747 -35.61 12.10 -9.22
C GLU A 747 -36.10 12.03 -10.68
N ILE A 748 -37.12 12.81 -11.04
CA ILE A 748 -37.60 12.89 -12.43
C ILE A 748 -36.56 13.55 -13.34
N SER A 749 -36.01 14.68 -12.92
CA SER A 749 -35.16 15.52 -13.77
C SER A 749 -33.72 15.00 -13.92
N VAL A 750 -33.15 14.42 -12.85
CA VAL A 750 -31.74 13.99 -12.83
C VAL A 750 -31.59 12.49 -13.06
N LEU A 751 -32.49 11.67 -12.51
CA LEU A 751 -32.41 10.21 -12.61
C LEU A 751 -33.34 9.63 -13.69
N GLU A 752 -34.20 10.45 -14.30
CA GLU A 752 -35.21 10.05 -15.28
C GLU A 752 -36.14 8.92 -14.77
N GLN A 753 -36.38 8.89 -13.45
CA GLN A 753 -37.21 7.88 -12.79
C GLN A 753 -38.57 8.45 -12.38
N GLN A 754 -39.60 7.62 -12.41
CA GLN A 754 -40.89 7.98 -11.84
C GLN A 754 -40.86 7.79 -10.31
N PRO A 755 -41.09 8.85 -9.52
CA PRO A 755 -41.05 8.77 -8.08
C PRO A 755 -42.27 8.00 -7.54
N ILE A 756 -42.16 7.53 -6.31
CA ILE A 756 -43.28 6.91 -5.61
C ILE A 756 -44.40 7.94 -5.37
N PRO A 757 -45.68 7.52 -5.22
CA PRO A 757 -46.81 8.45 -5.05
C PRO A 757 -46.66 9.49 -3.93
N MET A 758 -45.91 9.15 -2.87
CA MET A 758 -45.63 10.06 -1.76
C MET A 758 -44.80 11.29 -2.15
N MET A 759 -43.95 11.15 -3.16
CA MET A 759 -43.05 12.20 -3.66
C MET A 759 -43.58 12.84 -4.96
N ASP A 760 -44.76 12.44 -5.44
CA ASP A 760 -45.36 13.00 -6.65
C ASP A 760 -46.34 14.14 -6.28
N ARG A 761 -45.96 15.39 -6.61
CA ARG A 761 -46.81 16.58 -6.40
C ARG A 761 -48.18 16.49 -7.07
N ARG A 762 -48.33 15.70 -8.13
CA ARG A 762 -49.62 15.53 -8.85
C ARG A 762 -50.62 14.71 -8.04
N LYS A 763 -50.13 13.95 -7.05
CA LYS A 763 -50.93 13.11 -6.15
C LYS A 763 -51.14 13.73 -4.77
N ALA A 764 -50.97 15.05 -4.64
CA ALA A 764 -51.15 15.77 -3.37
C ALA A 764 -52.52 15.51 -2.70
N ALA A 765 -53.59 15.24 -3.46
CA ALA A 765 -54.91 14.90 -2.93
C ALA A 765 -54.94 13.59 -2.11
N GLU A 766 -53.94 12.72 -2.26
CA GLU A 766 -53.78 11.47 -1.50
C GLU A 766 -53.01 11.66 -0.19
N LEU A 767 -52.41 12.84 0.05
CA LEU A 767 -51.62 13.14 1.25
C LEU A 767 -52.34 12.78 2.56
N PRO A 768 -53.64 13.10 2.77
CA PRO A 768 -54.34 12.71 4.01
C PRO A 768 -54.33 11.20 4.27
N LYS A 769 -54.48 10.38 3.23
CA LYS A 769 -54.47 8.92 3.34
C LYS A 769 -53.07 8.41 3.70
N LEU A 770 -52.03 8.98 3.09
CA LEU A 770 -50.64 8.63 3.37
C LEU A 770 -50.25 8.98 4.82
N GLN A 771 -50.68 10.16 5.31
CA GLN A 771 -50.47 10.59 6.69
C GLN A 771 -51.14 9.66 7.71
N VAL A 772 -52.40 9.23 7.47
CA VAL A 772 -53.06 8.23 8.31
C VAL A 772 -52.25 6.92 8.37
N GLY A 773 -51.75 6.44 7.22
CA GLY A 773 -50.92 5.25 7.15
C GLY A 773 -49.61 5.38 7.94
N PHE A 774 -48.95 6.53 7.84
CA PHE A 774 -47.73 6.83 8.59
C PHE A 774 -47.97 6.88 10.11
N ILE A 775 -49.05 7.56 10.53
CA ILE A 775 -49.47 7.60 11.95
C ILE A 775 -49.71 6.19 12.48
N ASP A 776 -50.43 5.35 11.73
CA ASP A 776 -50.78 3.98 12.14
C ASP A 776 -49.55 3.07 12.22
N PHE A 777 -48.68 3.13 11.22
CA PHE A 777 -47.59 2.17 11.07
C PHE A 777 -46.35 2.50 11.91
N VAL A 778 -46.02 3.79 12.06
CA VAL A 778 -44.79 4.25 12.71
C VAL A 778 -45.09 4.87 14.06
N CYS A 779 -45.90 5.92 14.10
CA CYS A 779 -46.06 6.79 15.27
C CYS A 779 -46.86 6.12 16.39
N THR A 780 -47.96 5.45 16.06
CA THR A 780 -48.89 4.88 17.05
C THR A 780 -48.19 3.90 17.98
N PHE A 781 -47.29 3.06 17.46
CA PHE A 781 -46.54 2.10 18.28
C PHE A 781 -45.69 2.79 19.34
N VAL A 782 -44.84 3.73 18.92
CA VAL A 782 -43.86 4.35 19.83
C VAL A 782 -44.54 5.15 20.93
N TYR A 783 -45.53 5.99 20.58
CA TYR A 783 -46.24 6.80 21.58
C TYR A 783 -47.15 5.99 22.49
N LYS A 784 -47.75 4.91 21.98
CA LYS A 784 -48.53 3.98 22.81
C LYS A 784 -47.64 3.32 23.85
N GLU A 785 -46.51 2.75 23.44
CA GLU A 785 -45.60 2.08 24.37
C GLU A 785 -44.97 3.08 25.36
N PHE A 786 -44.64 4.31 24.94
CA PHE A 786 -44.21 5.35 25.88
C PHE A 786 -45.31 5.77 26.87
N SER A 787 -46.57 5.89 26.44
CA SER A 787 -47.70 6.19 27.35
C SER A 787 -47.97 5.06 28.35
N HIS A 788 -47.68 3.81 27.96
CA HIS A 788 -47.76 2.64 28.82
C HIS A 788 -46.57 2.55 29.79
N PHE A 789 -45.41 3.05 29.38
CA PHE A 789 -44.20 3.08 30.19
C PHE A 789 -44.25 4.22 31.22
N HIS A 790 -44.73 5.39 30.81
CA HIS A 790 -44.86 6.59 31.62
C HIS A 790 -46.21 7.30 31.36
N PRO A 791 -47.07 7.45 32.39
CA PRO A 791 -48.38 8.09 32.23
C PRO A 791 -48.28 9.58 31.89
N GLU A 792 -47.19 10.26 32.24
CA GLU A 792 -46.95 11.67 31.91
C GLU A 792 -46.92 11.95 30.40
N ILE A 793 -46.67 10.93 29.57
CA ILE A 793 -46.57 11.04 28.11
C ILE A 793 -47.93 10.80 27.42
N LEU A 794 -48.95 10.35 28.18
CA LEU A 794 -50.30 10.10 27.66
C LEU A 794 -50.88 11.27 26.83
N PRO A 795 -50.69 12.56 27.20
CA PRO A 795 -51.17 13.68 26.39
C PRO A 795 -50.65 13.71 24.95
N MET A 796 -49.41 13.25 24.69
CA MET A 796 -48.87 13.16 23.33
C MET A 796 -49.61 12.08 22.52
N TYR A 797 -49.89 10.93 23.14
CA TYR A 797 -50.60 9.84 22.48
C TYR A 797 -52.07 10.19 22.18
N GLU A 798 -52.76 10.86 23.10
CA GLU A 798 -54.14 11.32 22.87
C GLU A 798 -54.22 12.34 21.72
N ARG A 799 -53.26 13.27 21.65
CA ARG A 799 -53.18 14.24 20.55
C ARG A 799 -52.89 13.57 19.20
N LEU A 800 -52.02 12.57 19.18
CA LEU A 800 -51.77 11.77 17.98
C LEU A 800 -53.08 11.13 17.47
N LEU A 801 -53.88 10.55 18.37
CA LEU A 801 -55.17 9.96 18.02
C LEU A 801 -56.18 11.00 17.51
N ASN A 802 -56.17 12.21 18.09
CA ASN A 802 -57.00 13.30 17.59
C ASN A 802 -56.58 13.72 16.18
N ASN A 803 -55.29 13.98 15.95
CA ASN A 803 -54.76 14.33 14.63
C ASN A 803 -55.06 13.25 13.58
N ARG A 804 -54.96 11.97 13.98
CA ARG A 804 -55.36 10.84 13.11
C ARG A 804 -56.83 10.92 12.70
N LYS A 805 -57.73 11.28 13.62
CA LYS A 805 -59.17 11.41 13.34
C LYS A 805 -59.43 12.52 12.33
N GLU A 806 -58.74 13.66 12.47
CA GLU A 806 -58.86 14.80 11.55
C GLU A 806 -58.31 14.45 10.15
N TRP A 807 -57.11 13.84 10.09
CA TRP A 807 -56.56 13.33 8.82
C TRP A 807 -57.47 12.29 8.15
N LYS A 808 -58.10 11.41 8.93
CA LYS A 808 -59.04 10.42 8.40
C LYS A 808 -60.30 11.07 7.83
N ALA A 809 -60.83 12.10 8.49
CA ALA A 809 -61.97 12.87 7.99
C ALA A 809 -61.63 13.55 6.65
N LEU A 810 -60.43 14.14 6.53
CA LEU A 810 -59.95 14.72 5.27
C LEU A 810 -59.76 13.66 4.17
N ALA A 811 -59.24 12.48 4.52
CA ALA A 811 -59.07 11.38 3.58
C ALA A 811 -60.43 10.89 3.04
N ASP A 812 -61.45 10.77 3.89
CA ASP A 812 -62.80 10.36 3.50
C ASP A 812 -63.48 11.43 2.63
N ALA A 813 -63.31 12.71 2.97
CA ALA A 813 -63.81 13.82 2.15
C ALA A 813 -63.14 13.85 0.76
N SER A 814 -61.81 13.67 0.69
CA SER A 814 -61.07 13.58 -0.58
C SER A 814 -61.56 12.39 -1.42
N LYS A 815 -61.76 11.22 -0.80
CA LYS A 815 -62.29 10.03 -1.47
C LYS A 815 -63.69 10.25 -2.02
N ALA A 816 -64.58 10.89 -1.26
CA ALA A 816 -65.93 11.21 -1.71
C ALA A 816 -65.92 12.19 -2.90
N LYS A 817 -65.07 13.22 -2.86
CA LYS A 817 -64.89 14.18 -3.96
C LYS A 817 -64.37 13.50 -5.24
N MET A 818 -63.39 12.61 -5.10
CA MET A 818 -62.84 11.84 -6.24
C MET A 818 -63.86 10.86 -6.83
N ALA A 819 -64.68 10.22 -5.99
CA ALA A 819 -65.76 9.34 -6.45
C ALA A 819 -66.83 10.11 -7.23
N ALA A 820 -67.22 11.30 -6.77
CA ALA A 820 -68.16 12.17 -7.47
C ALA A 820 -67.62 12.63 -8.84
N LEU A 821 -66.35 13.05 -8.91
CA LEU A 821 -65.67 13.41 -10.17
C LEU A 821 -65.60 12.23 -11.15
N GLN A 822 -65.37 11.01 -10.66
CA GLN A 822 -65.36 9.81 -11.50
C GLN A 822 -66.76 9.44 -12.01
N GLU A 823 -67.82 9.69 -11.24
CA GLU A 823 -69.20 9.51 -11.69
C GLU A 823 -69.61 10.56 -12.73
N GLU A 824 -69.19 11.82 -12.57
CA GLU A 824 -69.39 12.87 -13.58
C GLU A 824 -68.65 12.56 -14.88
N GLN A 825 -67.38 12.17 -14.83
CA GLN A 825 -66.62 11.76 -16.02
C GLN A 825 -67.22 10.52 -16.72
N LYS A 826 -67.85 9.61 -15.96
CA LYS A 826 -68.59 8.47 -16.53
C LYS A 826 -69.92 8.89 -17.16
N LYS A 827 -70.56 9.98 -16.69
CA LYS A 827 -71.76 10.57 -17.30
C LYS A 827 -71.41 11.34 -18.57
N ASP A 828 -70.33 12.11 -18.58
CA ASP A 828 -69.86 12.85 -19.77
C ASP A 828 -69.39 11.90 -20.88
N LYS A 829 -68.65 10.84 -20.54
CA LYS A 829 -68.28 9.79 -21.52
C LYS A 829 -69.47 8.99 -22.06
N LYS A 830 -70.62 9.00 -21.36
CA LYS A 830 -71.88 8.41 -21.86
C LYS A 830 -72.70 9.39 -22.71
N ALA A 831 -72.48 10.70 -22.57
CA ALA A 831 -73.15 11.73 -23.36
C ALA A 831 -72.48 11.95 -24.74
N ASP A 832 -71.17 11.67 -24.86
CA ASP A 832 -70.38 11.79 -26.11
C ASP A 832 -70.31 10.49 -26.96
N ALA A 833 -71.08 9.45 -26.62
CA ALA A 833 -71.15 8.25 -27.45
C ALA A 833 -72.19 8.44 -28.57
N PRO A 834 -71.80 8.43 -29.87
CA PRO A 834 -72.80 8.46 -30.95
C PRO A 834 -73.57 7.13 -30.97
N GLU A 835 -74.90 7.21 -31.08
CA GLU A 835 -75.75 6.04 -31.28
C GLU A 835 -75.36 5.31 -32.57
N ALA A 836 -74.98 4.03 -32.46
CA ALA A 836 -74.80 3.12 -33.57
C ALA A 836 -75.19 1.69 -33.15
N PRO A 837 -75.64 0.83 -34.08
CA PRO A 837 -76.84 0.03 -33.90
C PRO A 837 -76.61 -1.36 -33.31
N ILE A 838 -77.71 -1.92 -32.81
CA ILE A 838 -77.88 -3.26 -32.25
C ILE A 838 -77.36 -4.33 -33.22
N ALA A 839 -76.37 -5.12 -32.79
CA ALA A 839 -75.99 -6.38 -33.42
C ALA A 839 -75.71 -7.46 -32.36
N ASN A 840 -76.39 -8.59 -32.52
CA ASN A 840 -76.30 -9.81 -31.72
C ASN A 840 -74.89 -10.45 -31.78
N GLY A 841 -74.37 -10.89 -30.64
CA GLY A 841 -73.22 -11.80 -30.56
C GLY A 841 -72.91 -12.20 -29.11
N GLY A 842 -72.95 -13.51 -28.82
CA GLY A 842 -72.86 -14.12 -27.48
C GLY A 842 -71.49 -14.02 -26.78
N PRO A 843 -71.38 -14.54 -25.55
CA PRO A 843 -70.33 -14.18 -24.60
C PRO A 843 -69.02 -14.94 -24.87
N VAL A 844 -67.91 -14.20 -24.94
CA VAL A 844 -66.55 -14.75 -24.88
C VAL A 844 -65.98 -14.49 -23.49
N THR A 845 -65.59 -15.57 -22.83
CA THR A 845 -64.97 -15.64 -21.52
C THR A 845 -63.54 -15.05 -21.54
N SER A 846 -63.27 -14.07 -20.68
CA SER A 846 -61.91 -13.52 -20.50
C SER A 846 -61.21 -14.20 -19.31
N SER A 847 -60.16 -14.93 -19.66
CA SER A 847 -59.13 -15.53 -18.81
C SER A 847 -58.53 -14.54 -17.80
N SER A 848 -58.36 -15.00 -16.56
CA SER A 848 -57.52 -14.40 -15.54
C SER A 848 -56.06 -14.84 -15.73
N THR A 849 -55.15 -13.91 -16.03
CA THR A 849 -53.71 -14.14 -15.84
C THR A 849 -52.91 -12.84 -15.70
N CYS A 850 -52.28 -12.71 -14.53
CA CYS A 850 -50.92 -12.23 -14.26
C CYS A 850 -50.52 -10.74 -14.15
N CYS A 851 -49.53 -10.59 -13.24
CA CYS A 851 -48.54 -9.53 -13.00
C CYS A 851 -49.05 -8.30 -12.23
N ILE A 852 -48.73 -8.12 -10.93
CA ILE A 852 -47.39 -7.95 -10.33
C ILE A 852 -46.50 -7.11 -11.25
N ILE A 853 -46.47 -5.79 -11.00
CA ILE A 853 -45.33 -5.04 -10.44
C ILE A 853 -45.93 -3.89 -9.62
#